data_AF-A0A5S5C032-F1
#
_entry.id   AF-A0A5S5C032-F1
#
_cell.length_a   1.000
_cell.length_b   1.000
_cell.length_c   1.000
_cell.angle_alpha   90.00
_cell.angle_beta   90.00
_cell.angle_gamma   90.00
#
_symmetry.space_group_name_H-M   'P 1'
#
loop_
_entity.id
_entity.type
_entity.pdbx_description
1 polymer ?
#
loop_
_entity_poly.entity_id
_entity_poly.type
_entity_poly.pdbx_seq_one_letter_code
_entity_poly.pdbx_strand_id
1 'polypeptide(L)'
;MRSKFIAMSMIVSLIASLLMTVGPQSPVSAAGGTNLALGKTVTASGQADVYAAGRANDGNASTYWESANNAFPQWIQVDLGASASIDQVVLKLPAGWETRTQTLAVQGSANGSTFTNLVASAGYTFNPANGNAVTINFSAASTRYVRLNVTANTAWPAGQISEFEIYGAGGTTNPDPNPNPTGTNVAPGKPITASSTTQSFVAANANDGNTATYWEGSANPSQLTLDLGSNHSLTSVVVMLNPDAAWGTRTQTIQVLGHDQNTTTFGNLVAAQSYTFNPATGNKVTIPVSATAKRVQLNITSNSGAPAGQVAEFEVYGTPAANPDLTITGMSWSPASPIETSSITLQATVKNNGTANSPASTVNFYLNNALAGSAPVAALTAGASATVSLNAGAKSAASYTVGAKVDESNAVIEQNEANNSYSHASALVVGQVSSSDLIVTPAWNPSNPSAGNTVTFTANVKNQGNTATAAGPHAVTLTLKNAQGATVQTLNGSYSGALAAGQSVAVNLGTWTAANGSYTIATSVSADANEITAKRDNNASSASLYVGRGANMPFTILEAEAAGNGTNGTKLAPNFKPGDYAGEASGRSAVHLDANGEYVEFTLTSPANAFVLRNAVAENTTGTVSIYANGASVGKFTVSSKFSYLYATPSTLGRLGYDNAPGAGLTAYWLYEDAQLLLNQVYPAGTKIKIQKDAGDVPWIYVDMIETENVAPAASNPDPSKYVQVSESKSIEQALNEFRQDNTKKGIFIPAGEWTMNGKIYVYGRATEILGAGPWHTKLVAPQSQTNTDIGFNIASTANGSSIKNLSAWGNYVYRSDGPGKFIDGNGMQNVTIQNIWAEHFVCLYWGVNSSYNTFKDNRIKNTFADGINMTNGSSYNVIDNNYARGNGDDAFALFSAVDAGGSYNVGNKYTNLTATNVRRAAAFAIYGGSNNLFQNLYGADTLTYPGITISSYSFGYNTLGFGDQDTVFEGITLDRTGGDFWTSVGADDKINEYQNFGAIWFYSGDRALKNIVVKNVDINNPVYFGLMFQTMYPNALPMQNVRLENININNPTRYGIKLVASAEQGQGPAVGSASFTNVKVNNPGIQAIYGENKSPNFTVNRVSGNNW
;
A
#
# COMPACT_ATOMS: atom_id res chain seq x y z
N MET A 1 -56.48 -3.43 16.00
CA MET A 1 -57.82 -3.54 15.37
C MET A 1 -58.14 -2.21 14.68
N ARG A 2 -58.55 -2.22 13.41
CA ARG A 2 -59.93 -1.92 12.90
C ARG A 2 -60.54 -0.59 13.40
N SER A 3 -61.16 0.28 12.57
CA SER A 3 -61.18 0.40 11.10
C SER A 3 -62.00 1.62 10.60
N LYS A 4 -61.45 2.35 9.62
CA LYS A 4 -62.11 2.92 8.40
C LYS A 4 -63.41 3.77 8.45
N PHE A 5 -63.27 5.02 7.96
CA PHE A 5 -64.06 5.70 6.89
C PHE A 5 -65.52 6.24 7.12
N ILE A 6 -65.91 7.12 6.16
CA ILE A 6 -67.27 7.62 5.77
C ILE A 6 -67.84 8.82 6.61
N ALA A 7 -68.61 9.79 6.06
CA ALA A 7 -68.33 10.80 5.01
C ALA A 7 -69.55 11.77 4.77
N MET A 8 -69.27 13.04 4.44
CA MET A 8 -70.05 14.03 3.62
C MET A 8 -71.48 14.50 3.99
N SER A 9 -71.78 15.79 3.67
CA SER A 9 -73.11 16.40 3.38
C SER A 9 -74.11 16.71 4.53
N MET A 10 -74.99 17.73 4.50
CA MET A 10 -75.16 18.96 3.66
C MET A 10 -76.18 19.99 4.27
N ILE A 11 -75.87 21.30 4.23
CA ILE A 11 -76.72 22.47 3.83
C ILE A 11 -77.96 22.92 4.70
N VAL A 12 -78.40 24.18 4.48
CA VAL A 12 -79.62 24.94 4.91
C VAL A 12 -79.39 25.90 6.10
N SER A 13 -79.10 27.20 5.96
CA SER A 13 -79.90 28.38 5.45
C SER A 13 -80.85 28.99 6.52
N LEU A 14 -81.11 30.32 6.63
CA LEU A 14 -80.73 31.54 5.88
C LEU A 14 -81.02 32.84 6.70
N ILE A 15 -80.34 33.98 6.41
CA ILE A 15 -80.80 35.42 6.47
C ILE A 15 -81.49 35.97 7.75
N ALA A 16 -81.32 37.22 8.22
CA ALA A 16 -80.36 38.35 8.11
C ALA A 16 -80.73 39.34 9.28
N SER A 17 -80.11 40.48 9.62
CA SER A 17 -79.20 41.47 9.00
C SER A 17 -78.44 42.20 10.16
N LEU A 18 -77.71 43.34 10.08
CA LEU A 18 -77.27 44.31 9.06
C LEU A 18 -76.03 45.07 9.62
N LEU A 19 -75.64 46.20 9.03
CA LEU A 19 -74.87 47.33 9.64
C LEU A 19 -73.46 47.01 10.19
N MET A 20 -72.48 47.04 9.28
CA MET A 20 -71.17 47.65 9.56
C MET A 20 -70.94 48.80 8.58
N THR A 21 -70.14 49.80 8.99
CA THR A 21 -70.01 51.09 8.30
C THR A 21 -69.08 51.02 7.09
N VAL A 22 -69.52 51.58 5.96
CA VAL A 22 -68.70 51.73 4.74
C VAL A 22 -67.92 53.05 4.79
N GLY A 23 -66.60 52.97 4.83
CA GLY A 23 -65.69 54.08 4.49
C GLY A 23 -65.30 54.05 3.01
N PRO A 24 -64.85 55.17 2.43
CA PRO A 24 -64.47 55.22 1.02
C PRO A 24 -63.24 54.36 0.73
N GLN A 25 -63.32 53.50 -0.29
CA GLN A 25 -62.14 52.83 -0.83
C GLN A 25 -61.35 53.81 -1.70
N SER A 26 -60.03 53.90 -1.45
CA SER A 26 -59.10 54.66 -2.29
C SER A 26 -59.06 54.10 -3.72
N PRO A 27 -58.82 54.93 -4.75
CA PRO A 27 -58.55 54.43 -6.10
C PRO A 27 -57.27 53.59 -6.08
N VAL A 28 -57.36 52.34 -6.56
CA VAL A 28 -56.19 51.49 -6.76
C VAL A 28 -55.45 51.99 -7.99
N SER A 29 -54.24 52.53 -7.79
CA SER A 29 -53.35 52.84 -8.91
C SER A 29 -52.84 51.54 -9.51
N ALA A 30 -52.95 51.40 -10.83
CA ALA A 30 -52.21 50.39 -11.55
C ALA A 30 -50.69 50.71 -11.51
N ALA A 31 -49.86 49.67 -11.66
CA ALA A 31 -48.41 49.78 -11.71
C ALA A 31 -47.91 49.18 -13.03
N GLY A 32 -47.04 49.90 -13.75
CA GLY A 32 -46.55 49.49 -15.06
C GLY A 32 -45.56 48.33 -14.99
N GLY A 33 -46.07 47.10 -15.07
CA GLY A 33 -45.26 45.89 -15.28
C GLY A 33 -44.73 45.78 -16.72
N THR A 34 -44.16 44.63 -17.07
CA THR A 34 -43.77 44.34 -18.46
C THR A 34 -45.01 44.15 -19.35
N ASN A 35 -45.02 44.75 -20.55
CA ASN A 35 -46.03 44.48 -21.57
C ASN A 35 -45.87 43.03 -22.07
N LEU A 36 -46.79 42.16 -21.66
CA LEU A 36 -46.82 40.73 -21.98
C LEU A 36 -47.15 40.46 -23.46
N ALA A 37 -47.65 41.46 -24.20
CA ALA A 37 -48.04 41.35 -25.59
C ALA A 37 -46.88 41.58 -26.59
N LEU A 38 -45.82 42.30 -26.19
CA LEU A 38 -44.77 42.77 -27.09
C LEU A 38 -44.11 41.60 -27.86
N GLY A 39 -44.10 41.67 -29.19
CA GLY A 39 -43.50 40.65 -30.07
C GLY A 39 -44.19 39.27 -30.05
N LYS A 40 -45.32 39.11 -29.37
CA LYS A 40 -46.14 37.88 -29.37
C LYS A 40 -46.87 37.67 -30.69
N THR A 41 -47.38 36.45 -30.91
CA THR A 41 -48.22 36.14 -32.07
C THR A 41 -49.58 36.85 -31.95
N VAL A 42 -49.89 37.71 -32.93
CA VAL A 42 -51.17 38.40 -33.04
C VAL A 42 -51.95 37.89 -34.24
N THR A 43 -53.27 37.75 -34.07
CA THR A 43 -54.23 37.35 -35.09
C THR A 43 -55.42 38.31 -35.07
N ALA A 44 -56.16 38.43 -36.17
CA ALA A 44 -57.33 39.29 -36.26
C ALA A 44 -58.42 38.67 -37.13
N SER A 45 -59.65 39.21 -37.04
CA SER A 45 -60.77 38.86 -37.93
C SER A 45 -60.53 39.21 -39.40
N GLY A 46 -59.60 40.11 -39.65
CA GLY A 46 -59.18 40.58 -40.97
C GLY A 46 -58.25 41.79 -40.86
N GLN A 47 -57.81 42.30 -41.99
CA GLN A 47 -57.04 43.55 -42.08
C GLN A 47 -57.41 44.33 -43.35
N ALA A 48 -57.20 45.64 -43.33
CA ALA A 48 -57.17 46.48 -44.52
C ALA A 48 -55.71 46.64 -45.01
N ASP A 49 -55.49 46.47 -46.32
CA ASP A 49 -54.22 46.75 -47.00
C ASP A 49 -52.97 46.22 -46.23
N VAL A 50 -51.96 47.07 -45.99
CA VAL A 50 -50.72 46.73 -45.30
C VAL A 50 -50.82 46.76 -43.76
N TYR A 51 -51.99 47.09 -43.19
CA TYR A 51 -52.19 47.33 -41.75
C TYR A 51 -52.41 46.01 -40.99
N ALA A 52 -51.40 45.14 -41.02
CA ALA A 52 -51.44 43.79 -40.48
C ALA A 52 -51.48 43.73 -38.94
N ALA A 53 -52.07 42.67 -38.39
CA ALA A 53 -52.32 42.53 -36.95
C ALA A 53 -51.05 42.61 -36.06
N GLY A 54 -49.89 42.19 -36.55
CA GLY A 54 -48.61 42.31 -35.84
C GLY A 54 -48.08 43.74 -35.68
N ARG A 55 -48.73 44.74 -36.30
CA ARG A 55 -48.48 46.18 -36.08
C ARG A 55 -49.20 46.76 -34.86
N ALA A 56 -49.85 45.92 -34.06
CA ALA A 56 -50.49 46.31 -32.81
C ALA A 56 -49.69 45.85 -31.58
N ASN A 57 -48.46 45.35 -31.76
CA ASN A 57 -47.57 44.94 -30.66
C ASN A 57 -46.08 44.93 -31.07
N ASP A 58 -45.72 45.77 -32.06
CA ASP A 58 -44.34 45.90 -32.54
C ASP A 58 -43.51 46.93 -31.75
N GLY A 59 -44.13 47.68 -30.83
CA GLY A 59 -43.48 48.70 -30.02
C GLY A 59 -43.32 50.06 -30.73
N ASN A 60 -43.86 50.21 -31.93
CA ASN A 60 -43.89 51.44 -32.69
C ASN A 60 -45.32 51.95 -32.88
N ALA A 61 -45.77 52.83 -31.98
CA ALA A 61 -47.10 53.46 -32.05
C ALA A 61 -47.37 54.31 -33.33
N SER A 62 -46.42 54.42 -34.27
CA SER A 62 -46.62 55.00 -35.61
C SER A 62 -47.13 53.98 -36.65
N THR A 63 -46.87 52.69 -36.44
CA THR A 63 -47.51 51.59 -37.17
C THR A 63 -48.86 51.25 -36.54
N TYR A 64 -49.76 50.60 -37.27
CA TYR A 64 -51.06 50.16 -36.76
C TYR A 64 -51.66 48.99 -37.53
N TRP A 65 -52.54 48.26 -36.86
CA TRP A 65 -53.55 47.38 -37.45
C TRP A 65 -54.83 48.17 -37.77
N GLU A 66 -55.44 47.87 -38.91
CA GLU A 66 -56.80 48.31 -39.27
C GLU A 66 -57.60 47.09 -39.74
N SER A 67 -58.81 46.91 -39.21
CA SER A 67 -59.70 45.81 -39.60
C SER A 67 -60.29 46.00 -41.01
N ALA A 68 -61.03 45.01 -41.51
CA ALA A 68 -61.85 45.22 -42.70
C ALA A 68 -62.86 46.37 -42.49
N ASN A 69 -62.95 47.29 -43.45
CA ASN A 69 -63.80 48.47 -43.37
C ASN A 69 -65.29 48.13 -43.55
N ASN A 70 -66.15 48.78 -42.76
CA ASN A 70 -67.60 48.59 -42.65
C ASN A 70 -68.05 47.20 -42.16
N ALA A 71 -67.15 46.41 -41.55
CA ALA A 71 -67.37 45.00 -41.24
C ALA A 71 -67.51 44.68 -39.73
N PHE A 72 -67.93 45.65 -38.91
CA PHE A 72 -68.10 45.44 -37.45
C PHE A 72 -69.14 44.34 -37.13
N PRO A 73 -68.92 43.51 -36.09
CA PRO A 73 -67.78 43.51 -35.17
C PRO A 73 -66.50 42.94 -35.80
N GLN A 74 -65.36 43.49 -35.39
CA GLN A 74 -64.02 43.05 -35.80
C GLN A 74 -63.16 42.85 -34.54
N TRP A 75 -62.24 41.89 -34.58
CA TRP A 75 -61.41 41.54 -33.42
C TRP A 75 -59.93 41.44 -33.73
N ILE A 76 -59.10 41.71 -32.72
CA ILE A 76 -57.66 41.47 -32.70
C ILE A 76 -57.29 40.75 -31.41
N GLN A 77 -56.38 39.78 -31.49
CA GLN A 77 -56.09 38.81 -30.43
C GLN A 77 -54.59 38.50 -30.35
N VAL A 78 -54.06 38.56 -29.12
CA VAL A 78 -52.70 38.15 -28.78
C VAL A 78 -52.73 36.75 -28.15
N ASP A 79 -51.81 35.87 -28.52
CA ASP A 79 -51.46 34.66 -27.75
C ASP A 79 -50.24 34.95 -26.87
N LEU A 80 -50.42 34.94 -25.55
CA LEU A 80 -49.32 35.17 -24.60
C LEU A 80 -48.33 33.98 -24.54
N GLY A 81 -48.71 32.83 -25.09
CA GLY A 81 -47.94 31.57 -25.13
C GLY A 81 -48.26 30.62 -23.96
N ALA A 82 -48.65 31.17 -22.82
CA ALA A 82 -49.12 30.45 -21.63
C ALA A 82 -50.22 31.27 -20.92
N SER A 83 -50.92 30.66 -19.95
CA SER A 83 -51.93 31.39 -19.16
C SER A 83 -51.25 32.32 -18.16
N ALA A 84 -51.49 33.63 -18.27
CA ALA A 84 -50.97 34.66 -17.37
C ALA A 84 -52.12 35.31 -16.59
N SER A 85 -51.88 35.75 -15.35
CA SER A 85 -52.83 36.56 -14.59
C SER A 85 -52.69 38.02 -15.00
N ILE A 86 -53.75 38.63 -15.54
CA ILE A 86 -53.75 40.01 -16.06
C ILE A 86 -54.89 40.83 -15.46
N ASP A 87 -54.66 42.12 -15.23
CA ASP A 87 -55.64 43.08 -14.68
C ASP A 87 -55.72 44.40 -15.47
N GLN A 88 -54.84 44.61 -16.46
CA GLN A 88 -54.80 45.81 -17.28
C GLN A 88 -54.48 45.50 -18.74
N VAL A 89 -55.10 46.27 -19.64
CA VAL A 89 -54.61 46.49 -21.01
C VAL A 89 -54.46 47.99 -21.29
N VAL A 90 -53.48 48.37 -22.12
CA VAL A 90 -53.34 49.75 -22.62
C VAL A 90 -53.41 49.72 -24.13
N LEU A 91 -54.31 50.52 -24.69
CA LEU A 91 -54.57 50.62 -26.12
C LEU A 91 -54.09 51.96 -26.64
N LYS A 92 -53.45 51.99 -27.80
CA LYS A 92 -52.97 53.24 -28.42
C LYS A 92 -53.45 53.40 -29.86
N LEU A 93 -53.48 54.65 -30.30
CA LEU A 93 -53.54 55.08 -31.70
C LEU A 93 -52.33 55.98 -32.02
N PRO A 94 -51.95 56.17 -33.30
CA PRO A 94 -50.89 57.08 -33.67
C PRO A 94 -51.10 58.49 -33.12
N ALA A 95 -50.06 59.08 -32.52
CA ALA A 95 -50.18 60.28 -31.67
C ALA A 95 -50.75 61.52 -32.37
N GLY A 96 -50.65 61.61 -33.70
CA GLY A 96 -51.17 62.71 -34.52
C GLY A 96 -52.60 62.54 -35.05
N TRP A 97 -53.29 61.42 -34.75
CA TRP A 97 -54.67 61.17 -35.21
C TRP A 97 -55.71 61.92 -34.37
N GLU A 98 -56.78 62.39 -34.98
CA GLU A 98 -57.82 63.16 -34.30
C GLU A 98 -58.63 62.36 -33.28
N THR A 99 -59.12 63.06 -32.25
CA THR A 99 -59.88 62.49 -31.12
C THR A 99 -61.06 61.67 -31.58
N ARG A 100 -61.10 60.39 -31.20
CA ARG A 100 -62.13 59.44 -31.63
C ARG A 100 -62.49 58.44 -30.53
N THR A 101 -63.72 57.93 -30.57
CA THR A 101 -64.18 56.90 -29.62
C THR A 101 -64.31 55.56 -30.35
N GLN A 102 -63.69 54.51 -29.81
CA GLN A 102 -63.91 53.14 -30.27
C GLN A 102 -64.70 52.36 -29.22
N THR A 103 -65.74 51.67 -29.64
CA THR A 103 -66.59 50.85 -28.75
C THR A 103 -66.12 49.40 -28.81
N LEU A 104 -65.57 48.88 -27.72
CA LEU A 104 -64.99 47.53 -27.68
C LEU A 104 -65.18 46.84 -26.33
N ALA A 105 -65.11 45.51 -26.35
CA ALA A 105 -64.98 44.66 -25.17
C ALA A 105 -63.58 44.03 -25.10
N VAL A 106 -63.08 43.78 -23.89
CA VAL A 106 -61.83 43.02 -23.66
C VAL A 106 -62.21 41.61 -23.23
N GLN A 107 -61.69 40.60 -23.91
CA GLN A 107 -62.08 39.20 -23.75
C GLN A 107 -60.88 38.30 -23.47
N GLY A 108 -61.09 37.27 -22.66
CA GLY A 108 -60.09 36.25 -22.31
C GLY A 108 -60.50 34.86 -22.79
N SER A 109 -59.51 33.99 -23.03
CA SER A 109 -59.68 32.57 -23.32
C SER A 109 -58.43 31.77 -22.93
N ALA A 110 -58.64 30.56 -22.40
CA ALA A 110 -57.58 29.58 -22.19
C ALA A 110 -57.23 28.77 -23.46
N ASN A 111 -58.14 28.70 -24.45
CA ASN A 111 -58.06 27.77 -25.58
C ASN A 111 -58.07 28.44 -26.97
N GLY A 112 -58.21 29.77 -27.04
CA GLY A 112 -58.14 30.53 -28.29
C GLY A 112 -59.40 30.44 -29.17
N SER A 113 -60.44 29.74 -28.73
CA SER A 113 -61.68 29.54 -29.49
C SER A 113 -62.95 29.93 -28.72
N THR A 114 -62.99 29.72 -27.40
CA THR A 114 -64.12 30.09 -26.52
C THR A 114 -63.73 31.30 -25.67
N PHE A 115 -64.46 32.41 -25.76
CA PHE A 115 -64.11 33.68 -25.11
C PHE A 115 -65.17 34.16 -24.12
N THR A 116 -64.70 34.74 -23.01
CA THR A 116 -65.51 35.44 -22.01
C THR A 116 -65.05 36.88 -21.86
N ASN A 117 -65.97 37.82 -21.65
CA ASN A 117 -65.62 39.22 -21.41
C ASN A 117 -64.91 39.36 -20.05
N LEU A 118 -63.68 39.89 -20.06
CA LEU A 118 -62.99 40.42 -18.87
C LEU A 118 -63.50 41.84 -18.59
N VAL A 119 -63.82 42.59 -19.66
CA VAL A 119 -64.48 43.90 -19.62
C VAL A 119 -65.63 43.89 -20.61
N ALA A 120 -66.81 44.32 -20.17
CA ALA A 120 -67.98 44.48 -21.03
C ALA A 120 -67.75 45.55 -22.12
N SER A 121 -68.56 45.53 -23.18
CA SER A 121 -68.40 46.49 -24.28
C SER A 121 -68.70 47.91 -23.82
N ALA A 122 -67.75 48.82 -24.03
CA ALA A 122 -67.87 50.24 -23.69
C ALA A 122 -67.17 51.12 -24.74
N GLY A 123 -67.56 52.40 -24.80
CA GLY A 123 -66.92 53.40 -25.65
C GLY A 123 -65.70 54.01 -24.98
N TYR A 124 -64.53 53.89 -25.62
CA TYR A 124 -63.26 54.43 -25.12
C TYR A 124 -62.75 55.55 -26.03
N THR A 125 -62.56 56.74 -25.48
CA THR A 125 -62.11 57.94 -26.22
C THR A 125 -60.58 58.04 -26.22
N PHE A 126 -60.00 57.92 -27.40
CA PHE A 126 -58.61 58.21 -27.69
C PHE A 126 -58.49 59.71 -28.02
N ASN A 127 -57.57 60.43 -27.38
CA ASN A 127 -57.40 61.87 -27.53
C ASN A 127 -55.89 62.24 -27.58
N PRO A 128 -55.40 63.00 -28.57
CA PRO A 128 -54.00 63.42 -28.68
C PRO A 128 -53.45 64.17 -27.47
N ALA A 129 -54.28 64.96 -26.79
CA ALA A 129 -53.88 65.67 -25.58
C ALA A 129 -53.43 64.72 -24.45
N ASN A 130 -53.92 63.47 -24.48
CA ASN A 130 -53.57 62.40 -23.57
C ASN A 130 -52.73 61.30 -24.29
N GLY A 131 -51.98 61.67 -25.33
CA GLY A 131 -51.08 60.77 -26.06
C GLY A 131 -51.78 59.72 -26.95
N ASN A 132 -53.07 59.88 -27.25
CA ASN A 132 -53.89 58.90 -27.96
C ASN A 132 -53.84 57.49 -27.34
N ALA A 133 -53.79 57.43 -26.01
CA ALA A 133 -53.80 56.19 -25.23
C ALA A 133 -55.07 56.03 -24.38
N VAL A 134 -55.48 54.79 -24.15
CA VAL A 134 -56.58 54.37 -23.27
C VAL A 134 -56.09 53.23 -22.39
N THR A 135 -56.13 53.42 -21.07
CA THR A 135 -55.89 52.34 -20.09
C THR A 135 -57.22 51.73 -19.66
N ILE A 136 -57.32 50.40 -19.70
CA ILE A 136 -58.50 49.64 -19.26
C ILE A 136 -58.08 48.67 -18.15
N ASN A 137 -58.52 48.94 -16.92
CA ASN A 137 -58.25 48.11 -15.75
C ASN A 137 -59.47 47.23 -15.42
N PHE A 138 -59.25 46.03 -14.89
CA PHE A 138 -60.28 45.04 -14.55
C PHE A 138 -59.82 44.09 -13.44
N SER A 139 -60.73 43.26 -12.92
CA SER A 139 -60.37 42.27 -11.90
C SER A 139 -59.45 41.19 -12.46
N ALA A 140 -58.35 40.91 -11.74
CA ALA A 140 -57.32 39.96 -12.14
C ALA A 140 -57.89 38.62 -12.65
N ALA A 141 -57.56 38.27 -13.90
CA ALA A 141 -58.05 37.09 -14.59
C ALA A 141 -56.90 36.29 -15.21
N SER A 142 -56.89 34.97 -15.02
CA SER A 142 -55.94 34.09 -15.70
C SER A 142 -56.42 33.74 -17.11
N THR A 143 -55.64 34.08 -18.13
CA THR A 143 -55.95 33.81 -19.53
C THR A 143 -54.69 33.65 -20.36
N ARG A 144 -54.76 32.86 -21.45
CA ARG A 144 -53.64 32.73 -22.42
C ARG A 144 -53.84 33.64 -23.63
N TYR A 145 -55.07 33.76 -24.09
CA TYR A 145 -55.44 34.58 -25.24
C TYR A 145 -56.19 35.81 -24.75
N VAL A 146 -55.83 36.99 -25.25
CA VAL A 146 -56.53 38.24 -24.94
C VAL A 146 -56.99 38.86 -26.25
N ARG A 147 -58.27 39.20 -26.34
CA ARG A 147 -58.92 39.67 -27.57
C ARG A 147 -59.67 40.96 -27.32
N LEU A 148 -59.46 41.96 -28.18
CA LEU A 148 -60.35 43.12 -28.30
C LEU A 148 -61.43 42.77 -29.32
N ASN A 149 -62.70 43.00 -28.98
CA ASN A 149 -63.81 42.87 -29.91
C ASN A 149 -64.45 44.25 -30.11
N VAL A 150 -64.07 44.90 -31.22
CA VAL A 150 -64.48 46.26 -31.58
C VAL A 150 -65.79 46.23 -32.38
N THR A 151 -66.72 47.12 -32.04
CA THR A 151 -68.09 47.17 -32.57
C THR A 151 -68.44 48.49 -33.24
N ALA A 152 -67.69 49.57 -32.97
CA ALA A 152 -67.81 50.86 -33.63
C ALA A 152 -66.54 51.70 -33.45
N ASN A 153 -66.32 52.65 -34.34
CA ASN A 153 -65.29 53.70 -34.27
C ASN A 153 -65.91 54.99 -34.85
N THR A 154 -65.79 56.12 -34.15
CA THR A 154 -66.47 57.38 -34.54
C THR A 154 -65.82 58.12 -35.70
N ALA A 155 -64.57 57.80 -36.06
CA ALA A 155 -63.82 58.54 -37.08
C ALA A 155 -63.50 57.73 -38.35
N TRP A 156 -63.49 56.40 -38.26
CA TRP A 156 -63.19 55.52 -39.38
C TRP A 156 -64.03 54.23 -39.31
N PRO A 157 -64.47 53.63 -40.44
CA PRO A 157 -65.38 52.48 -40.42
C PRO A 157 -64.69 51.13 -40.10
N ALA A 158 -63.57 51.12 -39.38
CA ALA A 158 -62.83 49.93 -38.96
C ALA A 158 -62.32 50.05 -37.51
N GLY A 159 -62.05 48.92 -36.87
CA GLY A 159 -61.27 48.88 -35.64
C GLY A 159 -59.80 49.15 -35.96
N GLN A 160 -59.18 50.07 -35.23
CA GLN A 160 -57.79 50.49 -35.45
C GLN A 160 -57.03 50.49 -34.13
N ILE A 161 -55.81 49.94 -34.10
CA ILE A 161 -54.94 49.91 -32.90
C ILE A 161 -53.48 50.00 -33.33
N SER A 162 -52.69 50.89 -32.73
CA SER A 162 -51.23 50.93 -32.88
C SER A 162 -50.47 50.17 -31.80
N GLU A 163 -50.98 50.12 -30.56
CA GLU A 163 -50.48 49.20 -29.54
C GLU A 163 -51.64 48.57 -28.76
N PHE A 164 -51.56 47.27 -28.54
CA PHE A 164 -52.41 46.45 -27.69
C PHE A 164 -51.54 45.85 -26.59
N GLU A 165 -51.24 46.66 -25.58
CA GLU A 165 -50.38 46.30 -24.47
C GLU A 165 -51.18 45.56 -23.40
N ILE A 166 -50.59 44.52 -22.79
CA ILE A 166 -51.26 43.64 -21.82
C ILE A 166 -50.36 43.52 -20.58
N TYR A 167 -50.90 43.74 -19.38
CA TYR A 167 -50.11 43.83 -18.15
C TYR A 167 -50.59 42.86 -17.07
N GLY A 168 -49.64 42.36 -16.28
CA GLY A 168 -49.84 41.30 -15.28
C GLY A 168 -50.31 41.79 -13.92
N ALA A 169 -51.13 40.98 -13.25
CA ALA A 169 -51.91 41.41 -12.09
C ALA A 169 -51.15 41.56 -10.77
N GLY A 170 -50.84 42.81 -10.42
CA GLY A 170 -50.76 43.30 -9.03
C GLY A 170 -49.62 42.80 -8.12
N GLY A 171 -48.42 43.39 -8.24
CA GLY A 171 -47.36 43.27 -7.24
C GLY A 171 -46.16 44.18 -7.51
N THR A 172 -45.59 44.81 -6.48
CA THR A 172 -44.42 45.69 -6.64
C THR A 172 -43.13 44.89 -6.80
N THR A 173 -42.71 44.67 -8.03
CA THR A 173 -41.31 44.37 -8.36
C THR A 173 -40.78 45.38 -9.37
N ASN A 174 -39.78 46.15 -8.94
CA ASN A 174 -38.66 46.54 -9.80
C ASN A 174 -38.31 45.38 -10.75
N PRO A 175 -38.05 45.57 -12.05
CA PRO A 175 -37.62 44.48 -12.92
C PRO A 175 -36.37 43.85 -12.31
N ASP A 176 -36.54 42.67 -11.73
CA ASP A 176 -35.47 41.99 -11.03
C ASP A 176 -34.39 41.64 -12.07
N PRO A 177 -33.13 42.10 -11.94
CA PRO A 177 -32.04 41.67 -12.82
C PRO A 177 -31.72 40.17 -12.69
N ASN A 178 -32.43 39.50 -11.79
CA ASN A 178 -32.24 38.14 -11.35
C ASN A 178 -33.63 37.45 -11.18
N PRO A 179 -34.46 37.34 -12.24
CA PRO A 179 -35.70 36.57 -12.18
C PRO A 179 -35.43 35.15 -11.67
N ASN A 180 -36.25 34.65 -10.76
CA ASN A 180 -36.05 33.30 -10.21
C ASN A 180 -36.02 32.26 -11.34
N PRO A 181 -34.89 31.54 -11.52
CA PRO A 181 -34.69 30.63 -12.63
C PRO A 181 -35.64 29.44 -12.55
N THR A 182 -36.08 28.94 -13.71
CA THR A 182 -37.08 27.87 -13.81
C THR A 182 -36.44 26.52 -14.12
N GLY A 183 -36.85 25.46 -13.43
CA GLY A 183 -36.18 24.15 -13.50
C GLY A 183 -35.27 23.92 -12.30
N THR A 184 -34.27 23.05 -12.43
CA THR A 184 -33.32 22.71 -11.35
C THR A 184 -31.91 23.13 -11.75
N ASN A 185 -31.11 23.64 -10.81
CA ASN A 185 -29.68 23.86 -11.02
C ASN A 185 -28.97 22.50 -11.17
N VAL A 186 -28.38 22.26 -12.34
CA VAL A 186 -27.66 21.02 -12.70
C VAL A 186 -26.14 21.17 -12.70
N ALA A 187 -25.62 22.32 -12.24
CA ALA A 187 -24.18 22.61 -12.16
C ALA A 187 -23.43 22.07 -10.92
N PRO A 188 -24.02 21.95 -9.70
CA PRO A 188 -23.26 21.58 -8.51
C PRO A 188 -22.57 20.22 -8.64
N GLY A 189 -21.28 20.18 -8.28
CA GLY A 189 -20.46 18.97 -8.34
C GLY A 189 -20.15 18.44 -9.76
N LYS A 190 -20.54 19.14 -10.82
CA LYS A 190 -20.14 18.80 -12.21
C LYS A 190 -18.69 19.23 -12.50
N PRO A 191 -17.99 18.56 -13.43
CA PRO A 191 -16.67 19.00 -13.89
C PRO A 191 -16.70 20.41 -14.47
N ILE A 192 -15.82 21.28 -13.96
CA ILE A 192 -15.67 22.67 -14.40
C ILE A 192 -14.20 22.99 -14.65
N THR A 193 -13.90 23.74 -15.71
CA THR A 193 -12.54 24.13 -16.11
C THR A 193 -12.48 25.58 -16.58
N ALA A 194 -11.33 26.23 -16.44
CA ALA A 194 -11.13 27.61 -16.86
C ALA A 194 -9.93 27.75 -17.82
N SER A 195 -9.94 28.80 -18.66
CA SER A 195 -8.80 29.10 -19.54
C SER A 195 -7.57 29.59 -18.77
N SER A 196 -7.76 30.10 -17.55
CA SER A 196 -6.71 30.60 -16.67
C SER A 196 -7.20 30.70 -15.22
N THR A 197 -6.31 30.97 -14.29
CA THR A 197 -6.62 31.20 -12.86
C THR A 197 -5.55 32.10 -12.25
N THR A 198 -5.94 33.00 -11.34
CA THR A 198 -4.99 33.73 -10.50
C THR A 198 -5.03 33.23 -9.05
N GLN A 199 -3.87 33.16 -8.40
CA GLN A 199 -3.71 32.71 -7.01
C GLN A 199 -4.41 31.35 -6.76
N SER A 200 -5.24 31.24 -5.72
CA SER A 200 -6.04 30.05 -5.37
C SER A 200 -7.51 30.14 -5.81
N PHE A 201 -7.86 31.09 -6.68
CA PHE A 201 -9.23 31.30 -7.15
C PHE A 201 -9.56 30.37 -8.33
N VAL A 202 -9.54 29.06 -8.06
CA VAL A 202 -9.66 27.98 -9.05
C VAL A 202 -11.09 27.78 -9.55
N ALA A 203 -11.23 27.18 -10.74
CA ALA A 203 -12.53 26.97 -11.40
C ALA A 203 -13.58 26.23 -10.54
N ALA A 204 -13.15 25.29 -9.69
CA ALA A 204 -14.05 24.53 -8.80
C ALA A 204 -14.76 25.41 -7.75
N ASN A 205 -14.20 26.57 -7.42
CA ASN A 205 -14.80 27.56 -6.52
C ASN A 205 -16.02 28.28 -7.12
N ALA A 206 -16.48 27.88 -8.30
CA ALA A 206 -17.61 28.49 -9.01
C ALA A 206 -18.77 27.51 -9.25
N ASN A 207 -18.75 26.32 -8.63
CA ASN A 207 -19.90 25.42 -8.51
C ASN A 207 -19.85 24.54 -7.25
N ASP A 208 -19.25 25.05 -6.17
CA ASP A 208 -19.10 24.37 -4.88
C ASP A 208 -20.31 24.58 -3.93
N GLY A 209 -21.21 25.52 -4.25
CA GLY A 209 -22.37 25.89 -3.45
C GLY A 209 -22.09 27.01 -2.43
N ASN A 210 -20.93 27.65 -2.49
CA ASN A 210 -20.45 28.62 -1.51
C ASN A 210 -20.02 29.94 -2.14
N THR A 211 -20.96 30.90 -2.22
CA THR A 211 -20.69 32.25 -2.75
C THR A 211 -19.62 33.05 -2.00
N ALA A 212 -19.04 32.55 -0.90
CA ALA A 212 -17.86 33.15 -0.28
C ALA A 212 -16.55 32.83 -1.01
N THR A 213 -16.45 31.64 -1.64
CA THR A 213 -15.38 31.26 -2.57
C THR A 213 -15.67 31.83 -3.98
N TYR A 214 -14.64 31.90 -4.83
CA TYR A 214 -14.79 32.29 -6.23
C TYR A 214 -13.62 31.84 -7.12
N TRP A 215 -13.89 31.76 -8.42
CA TRP A 215 -12.90 31.70 -9.50
C TRP A 215 -12.54 33.10 -10.02
N GLU A 216 -11.27 33.32 -10.36
CA GLU A 216 -10.79 34.51 -11.07
C GLU A 216 -9.75 34.14 -12.14
N GLY A 217 -9.96 34.58 -13.38
CA GLY A 217 -9.00 34.40 -14.48
C GLY A 217 -7.71 35.21 -14.31
N SER A 218 -6.70 34.97 -15.15
CA SER A 218 -5.44 35.75 -15.10
C SER A 218 -5.50 37.05 -15.92
N ALA A 219 -6.34 37.10 -16.96
CA ALA A 219 -6.60 38.26 -17.82
C ALA A 219 -7.90 38.06 -18.60
N ASN A 220 -8.47 39.13 -19.17
CA ASN A 220 -9.58 39.03 -20.13
C ASN A 220 -9.07 38.97 -21.60
N PRO A 221 -9.74 38.21 -22.49
CA PRO A 221 -10.92 37.40 -22.24
C PRO A 221 -10.63 36.12 -21.43
N SER A 222 -11.47 35.86 -20.44
CA SER A 222 -11.37 34.70 -19.55
C SER A 222 -12.58 33.79 -19.74
N GLN A 223 -12.35 32.47 -19.74
CA GLN A 223 -13.39 31.48 -20.01
C GLN A 223 -13.54 30.52 -18.84
N LEU A 224 -14.79 30.18 -18.50
CA LEU A 224 -15.17 29.19 -17.49
C LEU A 224 -16.18 28.22 -18.12
N THR A 225 -15.88 26.93 -18.12
CA THR A 225 -16.57 25.89 -18.89
C THR A 225 -17.05 24.77 -17.98
N LEU A 226 -18.34 24.48 -18.01
CA LEU A 226 -19.01 23.44 -17.24
C LEU A 226 -19.41 22.27 -18.16
N ASP A 227 -19.17 21.02 -17.73
CA ASP A 227 -19.66 19.81 -18.43
C ASP A 227 -20.78 19.13 -17.63
N LEU A 228 -22.00 19.16 -18.16
CA LEU A 228 -23.17 18.55 -17.53
C LEU A 228 -23.19 17.02 -17.64
N GLY A 229 -22.24 16.41 -18.39
CA GLY A 229 -22.12 14.97 -18.62
C GLY A 229 -22.93 14.49 -19.82
N SER A 230 -24.18 14.94 -19.95
CA SER A 230 -25.09 14.63 -21.06
C SER A 230 -25.85 15.88 -21.50
N ASN A 231 -26.56 15.82 -22.63
CA ASN A 231 -27.45 16.91 -23.06
C ASN A 231 -28.50 17.25 -21.98
N HIS A 232 -28.67 18.54 -21.73
CA HIS A 232 -29.74 19.12 -20.93
C HIS A 232 -30.47 20.20 -21.75
N SER A 233 -31.79 20.28 -21.62
CA SER A 233 -32.60 21.37 -22.15
C SER A 233 -32.56 22.52 -21.14
N LEU A 234 -31.87 23.59 -21.50
CA LEU A 234 -31.59 24.73 -20.62
C LEU A 234 -32.70 25.78 -20.67
N THR A 235 -32.88 26.47 -19.54
CA THR A 235 -33.81 27.60 -19.34
C THR A 235 -33.10 28.89 -18.97
N SER A 236 -31.98 28.79 -18.22
CA SER A 236 -31.19 29.93 -17.79
C SER A 236 -29.81 29.51 -17.27
N VAL A 237 -28.89 30.46 -17.28
CA VAL A 237 -27.62 30.45 -16.56
C VAL A 237 -27.70 31.51 -15.48
N VAL A 238 -27.21 31.23 -14.28
CA VAL A 238 -27.03 32.26 -13.25
C VAL A 238 -25.55 32.44 -13.01
N VAL A 239 -25.12 33.71 -12.93
CA VAL A 239 -23.78 34.07 -12.50
C VAL A 239 -23.91 34.84 -11.18
N MET A 240 -23.13 34.46 -10.17
CA MET A 240 -23.00 35.21 -8.92
C MET A 240 -21.57 35.67 -8.71
N LEU A 241 -21.41 36.75 -7.96
CA LEU A 241 -20.17 37.15 -7.30
C LEU A 241 -20.37 37.07 -5.77
N ASN A 242 -19.28 37.19 -5.01
CA ASN A 242 -19.37 37.18 -3.55
C ASN A 242 -20.28 38.34 -3.07
N PRO A 243 -21.27 38.07 -2.20
CA PRO A 243 -22.30 39.04 -1.80
C PRO A 243 -21.81 40.11 -0.80
N ASP A 244 -20.57 40.04 -0.31
CA ASP A 244 -20.01 41.04 0.60
C ASP A 244 -20.01 42.45 -0.05
N ALA A 245 -20.47 43.44 0.72
CA ALA A 245 -20.54 44.84 0.29
C ALA A 245 -19.16 45.41 -0.14
N ALA A 246 -18.06 44.86 0.36
CA ALA A 246 -16.70 45.20 -0.03
C ALA A 246 -16.41 44.96 -1.54
N TRP A 247 -17.19 44.11 -2.21
CA TRP A 247 -17.08 43.93 -3.66
C TRP A 247 -17.64 45.11 -4.46
N GLY A 248 -18.53 45.91 -3.88
CA GLY A 248 -19.17 47.05 -4.54
C GLY A 248 -20.02 46.67 -5.77
N THR A 249 -20.69 47.66 -6.37
CA THR A 249 -21.38 47.46 -7.66
C THR A 249 -20.35 47.45 -8.79
N ARG A 250 -20.39 46.42 -9.64
CA ARG A 250 -19.47 46.26 -10.79
C ARG A 250 -20.19 45.64 -11.99
N THR A 251 -19.64 45.82 -13.20
CA THR A 251 -20.16 45.20 -14.42
C THR A 251 -19.19 44.15 -14.97
N GLN A 252 -19.73 43.12 -15.62
CA GLN A 252 -18.93 42.21 -16.46
C GLN A 252 -19.60 42.02 -17.83
N THR A 253 -18.81 42.00 -18.89
CA THR A 253 -19.31 41.66 -20.24
C THR A 253 -19.20 40.16 -20.43
N ILE A 254 -20.34 39.47 -20.50
CA ILE A 254 -20.43 38.00 -20.52
C ILE A 254 -21.15 37.56 -21.80
N GLN A 255 -20.55 36.62 -22.50
CA GLN A 255 -21.17 35.82 -23.57
C GLN A 255 -21.42 34.40 -23.03
N VAL A 256 -22.58 33.82 -23.36
CA VAL A 256 -22.86 32.41 -23.03
C VAL A 256 -22.73 31.58 -24.30
N LEU A 257 -21.78 30.65 -24.28
CA LEU A 257 -21.52 29.69 -25.34
C LEU A 257 -21.94 28.28 -24.88
N GLY A 258 -22.15 27.37 -25.82
CA GLY A 258 -22.39 25.96 -25.51
C GLY A 258 -22.41 25.06 -26.73
N HIS A 259 -22.37 23.76 -26.50
CA HIS A 259 -22.51 22.74 -27.53
C HIS A 259 -23.19 21.49 -26.99
N ASP A 260 -23.74 20.67 -27.88
CA ASP A 260 -24.47 19.44 -27.53
C ASP A 260 -23.50 18.25 -27.34
N GLN A 261 -24.02 17.10 -26.93
CA GLN A 261 -23.22 15.90 -26.68
C GLN A 261 -22.64 15.23 -27.93
N ASN A 262 -23.10 15.63 -29.13
CA ASN A 262 -22.68 15.08 -30.42
C ASN A 262 -21.63 15.95 -31.11
N THR A 263 -21.29 17.10 -30.52
CA THR A 263 -20.38 18.12 -31.06
C THR A 263 -19.31 18.51 -30.03
N THR A 264 -18.28 19.23 -30.48
CA THR A 264 -17.18 19.75 -29.63
C THR A 264 -16.91 21.24 -29.84
N THR A 265 -17.59 21.88 -30.80
CA THR A 265 -17.41 23.29 -31.17
C THR A 265 -18.45 24.14 -30.47
N PHE A 266 -18.02 25.07 -29.62
CA PHE A 266 -18.89 26.01 -28.92
C PHE A 266 -19.62 26.97 -29.89
N GLY A 267 -20.95 26.91 -29.88
CA GLY A 267 -21.84 27.86 -30.54
C GLY A 267 -22.30 28.97 -29.59
N ASN A 268 -22.77 30.09 -30.15
CA ASN A 268 -23.29 31.22 -29.38
C ASN A 268 -24.73 30.98 -28.91
N LEU A 269 -24.95 30.83 -27.60
CA LEU A 269 -26.29 30.70 -27.01
C LEU A 269 -26.87 32.05 -26.62
N VAL A 270 -26.05 32.92 -26.02
CA VAL A 270 -26.39 34.32 -25.70
C VAL A 270 -25.22 35.21 -26.10
N ALA A 271 -25.50 36.24 -26.90
CA ALA A 271 -24.50 37.19 -27.36
C ALA A 271 -23.83 37.95 -26.20
N ALA A 272 -22.62 38.45 -26.42
CA ALA A 272 -21.87 39.21 -25.42
C ALA A 272 -22.62 40.49 -25.03
N GLN A 273 -22.97 40.62 -23.75
CA GLN A 273 -23.56 41.85 -23.20
C GLN A 273 -23.09 42.12 -21.76
N SER A 274 -23.19 43.38 -21.34
CA SER A 274 -22.73 43.83 -20.02
C SER A 274 -23.82 43.67 -18.97
N TYR A 275 -23.54 42.88 -17.94
CA TYR A 275 -24.42 42.67 -16.80
C TYR A 275 -23.89 43.41 -15.56
N THR A 276 -24.80 43.95 -14.75
CA THR A 276 -24.47 44.66 -13.50
C THR A 276 -24.67 43.75 -12.29
N PHE A 277 -23.62 43.58 -11.51
CA PHE A 277 -23.62 42.87 -10.23
C PHE A 277 -23.63 43.93 -9.12
N ASN A 278 -24.62 43.86 -8.23
CA ASN A 278 -24.78 44.77 -7.11
C ASN A 278 -24.95 43.97 -5.79
N PRO A 279 -24.13 44.21 -4.74
CA PRO A 279 -24.28 43.53 -3.45
C PRO A 279 -25.66 43.71 -2.82
N ALA A 280 -26.32 44.86 -3.05
CA ALA A 280 -27.66 45.13 -2.55
C ALA A 280 -28.76 44.25 -3.20
N THR A 281 -28.46 43.59 -4.32
CA THR A 281 -29.29 42.55 -4.95
C THR A 281 -28.61 41.18 -4.93
N GLY A 282 -27.75 40.94 -3.93
CA GLY A 282 -27.06 39.66 -3.72
C GLY A 282 -25.95 39.33 -4.72
N ASN A 283 -25.47 40.32 -5.48
CA ASN A 283 -24.41 40.14 -6.49
C ASN A 283 -24.70 39.00 -7.50
N LYS A 284 -25.99 38.79 -7.84
CA LYS A 284 -26.50 37.70 -8.67
C LYS A 284 -27.18 38.24 -9.93
N VAL A 285 -26.98 37.56 -11.07
CA VAL A 285 -27.58 37.87 -12.38
C VAL A 285 -28.12 36.58 -12.99
N THR A 286 -29.37 36.59 -13.48
CA THR A 286 -29.95 35.46 -14.22
C THR A 286 -30.02 35.79 -15.71
N ILE A 287 -29.38 34.96 -16.53
CA ILE A 287 -29.29 35.05 -17.99
C ILE A 287 -30.22 33.99 -18.60
N PRO A 288 -31.31 34.36 -19.29
CA PRO A 288 -32.16 33.39 -19.99
C PRO A 288 -31.40 32.65 -21.10
N VAL A 289 -31.57 31.34 -21.20
CA VAL A 289 -30.96 30.47 -22.22
C VAL A 289 -32.01 29.50 -22.73
N SER A 290 -32.14 29.34 -24.05
CA SER A 290 -33.10 28.41 -24.67
C SER A 290 -32.38 27.51 -25.66
N ALA A 291 -31.66 26.50 -25.15
CA ALA A 291 -30.82 25.62 -25.95
C ALA A 291 -30.75 24.22 -25.35
N THR A 292 -30.38 23.22 -26.15
CA THR A 292 -29.93 21.91 -25.65
C THR A 292 -28.40 21.89 -25.69
N ALA A 293 -27.75 21.60 -24.56
CA ALA A 293 -26.30 21.56 -24.46
C ALA A 293 -25.81 20.48 -23.47
N LYS A 294 -24.63 19.92 -23.75
CA LYS A 294 -23.83 19.12 -22.81
C LYS A 294 -22.85 20.01 -22.06
N ARG A 295 -22.21 20.95 -22.77
CA ARG A 295 -21.26 21.91 -22.19
C ARG A 295 -21.76 23.33 -22.33
N VAL A 296 -21.55 24.13 -21.29
CA VAL A 296 -21.86 25.57 -21.26
C VAL A 296 -20.59 26.31 -20.86
N GLN A 297 -20.25 27.38 -21.57
CA GLN A 297 -19.08 28.21 -21.29
C GLN A 297 -19.51 29.67 -21.13
N LEU A 298 -19.07 30.29 -20.03
CA LEU A 298 -18.99 31.74 -19.91
C LEU A 298 -17.71 32.21 -20.60
N ASN A 299 -17.83 33.15 -21.54
CA ASN A 299 -16.71 33.88 -22.13
C ASN A 299 -16.82 35.34 -21.68
N ILE A 300 -15.97 35.73 -20.73
CA ILE A 300 -16.01 37.05 -20.07
C ILE A 300 -14.94 37.94 -20.68
N THR A 301 -15.34 39.08 -21.25
CA THR A 301 -14.44 39.97 -22.02
C THR A 301 -14.09 41.26 -21.29
N SER A 302 -14.83 41.64 -20.24
CA SER A 302 -14.44 42.72 -19.33
C SER A 302 -15.02 42.52 -17.92
N ASN A 303 -14.38 43.13 -16.93
CA ASN A 303 -14.86 43.27 -15.54
C ASN A 303 -14.47 44.68 -15.06
N SER A 304 -15.39 45.41 -14.42
CA SER A 304 -15.12 46.77 -13.93
C SER A 304 -14.54 46.82 -12.51
N GLY A 305 -14.46 45.67 -11.82
CA GLY A 305 -13.99 45.56 -10.44
C GLY A 305 -12.75 44.69 -10.22
N ALA A 306 -12.22 44.05 -11.27
CA ALA A 306 -10.98 43.27 -11.25
C ALA A 306 -10.36 43.16 -12.67
N PRO A 307 -9.08 42.76 -12.81
CA PRO A 307 -8.41 42.67 -14.12
C PRO A 307 -8.96 41.60 -15.07
N ALA A 308 -9.62 40.58 -14.52
CA ALA A 308 -10.14 39.43 -15.25
C ALA A 308 -11.60 39.13 -14.86
N GLY A 309 -12.22 38.17 -15.56
CA GLY A 309 -13.52 37.65 -15.19
C GLY A 309 -13.48 36.96 -13.83
N GLN A 310 -14.52 37.16 -13.03
CA GLN A 310 -14.72 36.57 -11.71
C GLN A 310 -16.08 35.90 -11.65
N VAL A 311 -16.18 34.76 -10.97
CA VAL A 311 -17.45 34.05 -10.72
C VAL A 311 -17.39 33.32 -9.37
N ALA A 312 -18.33 33.61 -8.47
CA ALA A 312 -18.53 32.88 -7.22
C ALA A 312 -19.47 31.68 -7.38
N GLU A 313 -20.48 31.79 -8.25
CA GLU A 313 -21.33 30.64 -8.65
C GLU A 313 -21.70 30.75 -10.13
N PHE A 314 -21.59 29.63 -10.85
CA PHE A 314 -22.03 29.43 -12.23
C PHE A 314 -23.11 28.35 -12.23
N GLU A 315 -24.33 28.75 -11.86
CA GLU A 315 -25.49 27.85 -11.92
C GLU A 315 -25.97 27.68 -13.36
N VAL A 316 -26.46 26.49 -13.68
CA VAL A 316 -27.10 26.20 -14.98
C VAL A 316 -28.43 25.51 -14.71
N TYR A 317 -29.52 26.13 -15.13
CA TYR A 317 -30.88 25.64 -14.91
C TYR A 317 -31.47 25.01 -16.16
N GLY A 318 -32.16 23.89 -15.97
CA GLY A 318 -32.83 23.16 -17.04
C GLY A 318 -33.41 21.82 -16.56
N THR A 319 -33.60 20.92 -17.51
CA THR A 319 -33.89 19.49 -17.27
C THR A 319 -33.01 18.59 -18.14
N PRO A 320 -32.66 17.37 -17.71
CA PRO A 320 -31.97 16.40 -18.57
C PRO A 320 -32.73 16.15 -19.88
N ALA A 321 -32.00 16.05 -20.99
CA ALA A 321 -32.56 15.63 -22.27
C ALA A 321 -32.69 14.09 -22.33
N ALA A 322 -33.40 13.60 -23.33
CA ALA A 322 -33.61 12.16 -23.50
C ALA A 322 -32.31 11.43 -23.90
N ASN A 323 -31.87 10.51 -23.02
CA ASN A 323 -30.72 9.63 -23.21
C ASN A 323 -31.02 8.24 -22.59
N PRO A 324 -30.22 7.20 -22.89
CA PRO A 324 -30.25 5.91 -22.19
C PRO A 324 -29.86 6.00 -20.71
N ASP A 325 -30.13 4.95 -19.95
CA ASP A 325 -29.67 4.74 -18.55
C ASP A 325 -29.60 3.22 -18.28
N LEU A 326 -28.45 2.60 -18.53
CA LEU A 326 -28.17 1.17 -18.48
C LEU A 326 -27.77 0.75 -17.06
N THR A 327 -28.74 0.34 -16.26
CA THR A 327 -28.47 -0.25 -14.93
C THR A 327 -28.53 -1.77 -14.96
N ILE A 328 -27.76 -2.44 -14.10
CA ILE A 328 -27.94 -3.87 -13.82
C ILE A 328 -28.92 -4.04 -12.64
N THR A 329 -30.10 -4.56 -12.94
CA THR A 329 -31.21 -4.70 -11.98
C THR A 329 -31.13 -5.95 -11.10
N GLY A 330 -30.28 -6.91 -11.46
CA GLY A 330 -30.09 -8.14 -10.71
C GLY A 330 -29.11 -9.09 -11.38
N MET A 331 -28.55 -10.00 -10.57
CA MET A 331 -27.70 -11.09 -11.02
C MET A 331 -28.19 -12.44 -10.49
N SER A 332 -27.77 -13.52 -11.13
CA SER A 332 -27.98 -14.90 -10.65
C SER A 332 -26.88 -15.83 -11.16
N TRP A 333 -26.83 -17.06 -10.64
CA TRP A 333 -25.97 -18.11 -11.17
C TRP A 333 -26.68 -19.48 -11.17
N SER A 334 -26.16 -20.39 -11.98
CA SER A 334 -26.62 -21.79 -12.05
C SER A 334 -25.42 -22.74 -12.19
N PRO A 335 -25.40 -23.91 -11.52
CA PRO A 335 -26.38 -24.38 -10.54
C PRO A 335 -26.33 -23.55 -9.24
N ALA A 336 -27.40 -23.58 -8.43
CA ALA A 336 -27.52 -22.75 -7.23
C ALA A 336 -26.52 -23.11 -6.10
N SER A 337 -26.14 -24.39 -6.02
CA SER A 337 -25.13 -24.91 -5.10
C SER A 337 -24.08 -25.71 -5.89
N PRO A 338 -23.16 -25.03 -6.59
CA PRO A 338 -22.13 -25.69 -7.38
C PRO A 338 -21.08 -26.36 -6.50
N ILE A 339 -20.45 -27.39 -7.05
CA ILE A 339 -19.21 -27.99 -6.52
C ILE A 339 -18.07 -27.85 -7.53
N GLU A 340 -16.87 -28.26 -7.16
CA GLU A 340 -15.65 -28.09 -7.99
C GLU A 340 -15.71 -28.69 -9.41
N THR A 341 -16.66 -29.59 -9.69
CA THR A 341 -16.91 -30.17 -11.02
C THR A 341 -18.10 -29.56 -11.76
N SER A 342 -18.81 -28.59 -11.17
CA SER A 342 -19.96 -27.92 -11.78
C SER A 342 -19.53 -26.80 -12.73
N SER A 343 -20.03 -26.79 -13.97
CA SER A 343 -19.88 -25.64 -14.87
C SER A 343 -20.83 -24.53 -14.44
N ILE A 344 -20.30 -23.37 -14.03
CA ILE A 344 -21.08 -22.27 -13.47
C ILE A 344 -21.45 -21.28 -14.57
N THR A 345 -22.74 -21.01 -14.75
CA THR A 345 -23.24 -19.92 -15.60
C THR A 345 -23.64 -18.75 -14.72
N LEU A 346 -23.02 -17.59 -14.94
CA LEU A 346 -23.43 -16.30 -14.35
C LEU A 346 -24.45 -15.62 -15.28
N GLN A 347 -25.38 -14.86 -14.72
CA GLN A 347 -26.33 -14.04 -15.48
C GLN A 347 -26.49 -12.65 -14.85
N ALA A 348 -26.70 -11.63 -15.69
CA ALA A 348 -27.00 -10.26 -15.28
C ALA A 348 -28.16 -9.71 -16.11
N THR A 349 -29.09 -8.99 -15.48
CA THR A 349 -30.25 -8.37 -16.15
C THR A 349 -30.04 -6.87 -16.28
N VAL A 350 -29.61 -6.45 -17.46
CA VAL A 350 -29.49 -5.04 -17.85
C VAL A 350 -30.88 -4.46 -18.12
N LYS A 351 -31.13 -3.25 -17.66
CA LYS A 351 -32.33 -2.46 -17.97
C LYS A 351 -31.93 -1.08 -18.46
N ASN A 352 -32.50 -0.65 -19.58
CA ASN A 352 -32.50 0.76 -19.96
C ASN A 352 -33.65 1.46 -19.21
N ASN A 353 -33.33 2.15 -18.12
CA ASN A 353 -34.25 3.04 -17.40
C ASN A 353 -34.54 4.34 -18.16
N GLY A 354 -33.65 4.72 -19.10
CA GLY A 354 -33.59 6.03 -19.71
C GLY A 354 -34.74 6.30 -20.66
N THR A 355 -34.90 7.57 -21.03
CA THR A 355 -36.00 8.03 -21.90
C THR A 355 -35.65 8.00 -23.40
N ALA A 356 -34.47 7.51 -23.78
CA ALA A 356 -34.09 7.21 -25.16
C ALA A 356 -33.60 5.76 -25.33
N ASN A 357 -33.53 5.29 -26.58
CA ASN A 357 -33.06 3.95 -26.91
C ASN A 357 -31.53 3.85 -26.82
N SER A 358 -31.03 2.84 -26.11
CA SER A 358 -29.61 2.49 -26.07
C SER A 358 -29.19 1.78 -27.37
N PRO A 359 -27.98 2.06 -27.91
CA PRO A 359 -27.30 1.14 -28.82
C PRO A 359 -26.89 -0.16 -28.06
N ALA A 360 -26.27 -1.09 -28.78
CA ALA A 360 -25.69 -2.29 -28.17
C ALA A 360 -24.42 -1.94 -27.36
N SER A 361 -24.16 -2.71 -26.30
CA SER A 361 -23.06 -2.54 -25.35
C SER A 361 -22.56 -3.92 -24.86
N THR A 362 -21.75 -3.98 -23.81
CA THR A 362 -21.19 -5.20 -23.20
C THR A 362 -21.40 -5.19 -21.69
N VAL A 363 -21.61 -6.37 -21.09
CA VAL A 363 -21.56 -6.61 -19.65
C VAL A 363 -20.29 -7.38 -19.30
N ASN A 364 -19.47 -6.83 -18.42
CA ASN A 364 -18.34 -7.50 -17.79
C ASN A 364 -18.77 -8.16 -16.47
N PHE A 365 -18.36 -9.39 -16.22
CA PHE A 365 -18.66 -10.15 -15.00
C PHE A 365 -17.40 -10.36 -14.16
N TYR A 366 -17.54 -10.33 -12.83
CA TYR A 366 -16.42 -10.42 -11.89
C TYR A 366 -16.67 -11.47 -10.81
N LEU A 367 -15.58 -12.16 -10.43
CA LEU A 367 -15.50 -13.01 -9.25
C LEU A 367 -14.30 -12.55 -8.41
N ASN A 368 -14.52 -12.19 -7.13
CA ASN A 368 -13.47 -11.59 -6.28
C ASN A 368 -12.77 -10.39 -6.93
N ASN A 369 -13.54 -9.52 -7.57
CA ASN A 369 -13.09 -8.36 -8.38
C ASN A 369 -12.21 -8.68 -9.60
N ALA A 370 -11.87 -9.94 -9.87
CA ALA A 370 -11.20 -10.37 -11.09
C ALA A 370 -12.22 -10.58 -12.22
N LEU A 371 -11.91 -10.13 -13.44
CA LEU A 371 -12.75 -10.30 -14.62
C LEU A 371 -12.91 -11.79 -14.95
N ALA A 372 -14.13 -12.31 -14.81
CA ALA A 372 -14.48 -13.69 -15.15
C ALA A 372 -14.79 -13.87 -16.65
N GLY A 373 -15.12 -12.78 -17.35
CA GLY A 373 -15.45 -12.72 -18.77
C GLY A 373 -16.53 -11.68 -19.07
N SER A 374 -16.98 -11.62 -20.32
CA SER A 374 -17.92 -10.60 -20.80
C SER A 374 -19.01 -11.21 -21.70
N ALA A 375 -20.17 -10.55 -21.78
CA ALA A 375 -21.27 -10.92 -22.67
C ALA A 375 -21.86 -9.67 -23.36
N PRO A 376 -22.19 -9.72 -24.67
CA PRO A 376 -22.79 -8.60 -25.37
C PRO A 376 -24.25 -8.38 -24.94
N VAL A 377 -24.66 -7.12 -24.77
CA VAL A 377 -26.05 -6.72 -24.62
C VAL A 377 -26.52 -6.00 -25.88
N ALA A 378 -27.62 -6.46 -26.48
CA ALA A 378 -28.19 -5.86 -27.68
C ALA A 378 -28.79 -4.47 -27.40
N ALA A 379 -29.09 -3.71 -28.44
CA ALA A 379 -29.75 -2.41 -28.32
C ALA A 379 -31.08 -2.52 -27.54
N LEU A 380 -31.27 -1.65 -26.54
CA LEU A 380 -32.43 -1.65 -25.64
C LEU A 380 -33.27 -0.39 -25.82
N THR A 381 -34.53 -0.54 -26.17
CA THR A 381 -35.47 0.61 -26.18
C THR A 381 -35.66 1.18 -24.78
N ALA A 382 -36.09 2.44 -24.69
CA ALA A 382 -36.45 3.06 -23.41
C ALA A 382 -37.38 2.15 -22.57
N GLY A 383 -37.04 1.93 -21.31
CA GLY A 383 -37.76 1.06 -20.37
C GLY A 383 -37.50 -0.45 -20.50
N ALA A 384 -36.85 -0.94 -21.56
CA ALA A 384 -36.66 -2.37 -21.82
C ALA A 384 -35.56 -3.02 -20.97
N SER A 385 -35.53 -4.35 -20.92
CA SER A 385 -34.51 -5.12 -20.20
C SER A 385 -34.11 -6.38 -20.95
N ALA A 386 -32.87 -6.82 -20.78
CA ALA A 386 -32.35 -8.08 -21.31
C ALA A 386 -31.47 -8.77 -20.27
N THR A 387 -31.61 -10.09 -20.15
CA THR A 387 -30.70 -10.93 -19.37
C THR A 387 -29.61 -11.45 -20.29
N VAL A 388 -28.35 -11.22 -19.92
CA VAL A 388 -27.17 -11.76 -20.61
C VAL A 388 -26.45 -12.74 -19.68
N SER A 389 -25.78 -13.73 -20.27
CA SER A 389 -25.18 -14.84 -19.54
C SER A 389 -23.73 -15.11 -19.94
N LEU A 390 -22.91 -15.50 -18.97
CA LEU A 390 -21.53 -15.93 -19.15
C LEU A 390 -21.36 -17.33 -18.55
N ASN A 391 -20.90 -18.29 -19.35
CA ASN A 391 -20.39 -19.55 -18.81
C ASN A 391 -18.99 -19.30 -18.23
N ALA A 392 -18.88 -19.21 -16.91
CA ALA A 392 -17.62 -19.01 -16.21
C ALA A 392 -16.81 -20.31 -16.05
N GLY A 393 -17.38 -21.46 -16.45
CA GLY A 393 -16.77 -22.78 -16.29
C GLY A 393 -16.77 -23.27 -14.83
N ALA A 394 -15.97 -24.29 -14.55
CA ALA A 394 -15.74 -24.75 -13.18
C ALA A 394 -14.87 -23.77 -12.38
N LYS A 395 -14.96 -23.87 -11.05
CA LYS A 395 -14.21 -23.07 -10.06
C LYS A 395 -13.81 -23.98 -8.89
N SER A 396 -12.72 -23.63 -8.20
CA SER A 396 -12.30 -24.31 -6.97
C SER A 396 -13.27 -24.04 -5.81
N ALA A 397 -13.19 -24.85 -4.75
CA ALA A 397 -14.07 -24.69 -3.60
C ALA A 397 -13.71 -23.44 -2.79
N ALA A 398 -14.50 -22.39 -2.96
CA ALA A 398 -14.34 -21.11 -2.26
C ALA A 398 -15.66 -20.34 -2.19
N SER A 399 -15.65 -19.25 -1.43
CA SER A 399 -16.68 -18.21 -1.47
C SER A 399 -16.18 -17.08 -2.38
N TYR A 400 -16.94 -16.76 -3.43
CA TYR A 400 -16.62 -15.71 -4.39
C TYR A 400 -17.61 -14.55 -4.27
N THR A 401 -17.12 -13.30 -4.10
CA THR A 401 -17.96 -12.13 -4.35
C THR A 401 -18.32 -12.09 -5.82
N VAL A 402 -19.57 -11.77 -6.15
CA VAL A 402 -20.08 -11.74 -7.53
C VAL A 402 -20.49 -10.32 -7.87
N GLY A 403 -20.02 -9.81 -9.01
CA GLY A 403 -20.44 -8.52 -9.52
C GLY A 403 -20.47 -8.49 -11.04
N ALA A 404 -21.09 -7.46 -11.60
CA ALA A 404 -21.07 -7.17 -13.02
C ALA A 404 -21.17 -5.67 -13.27
N LYS A 405 -20.73 -5.24 -14.46
CA LYS A 405 -20.84 -3.86 -14.93
C LYS A 405 -21.30 -3.87 -16.38
N VAL A 406 -22.27 -3.04 -16.73
CA VAL A 406 -22.62 -2.77 -18.13
C VAL A 406 -21.89 -1.51 -18.60
N ASP A 407 -21.46 -1.49 -19.86
CA ASP A 407 -20.78 -0.36 -20.48
C ASP A 407 -19.60 0.24 -19.68
N GLU A 408 -18.74 -0.61 -19.07
CA GLU A 408 -17.59 -0.15 -18.25
C GLU A 408 -16.60 0.78 -19.00
N SER A 409 -16.68 0.83 -20.33
CA SER A 409 -15.92 1.75 -21.19
C SER A 409 -16.54 3.14 -21.35
N ASN A 410 -17.76 3.38 -20.85
CA ASN A 410 -18.54 4.61 -21.03
C ASN A 410 -18.60 5.03 -22.52
N ALA A 411 -18.99 4.06 -23.36
CA ALA A 411 -19.12 4.16 -24.81
C ALA A 411 -20.56 4.55 -25.24
N VAL A 412 -21.56 4.28 -24.40
CA VAL A 412 -22.88 4.91 -24.45
C VAL A 412 -22.81 6.22 -23.66
N ILE A 413 -23.50 7.27 -24.12
CA ILE A 413 -23.67 8.51 -23.34
C ILE A 413 -24.99 8.40 -22.59
N GLU A 414 -24.94 8.31 -21.27
CA GLU A 414 -26.09 7.97 -20.45
C GLU A 414 -26.63 9.15 -19.62
N GLN A 415 -27.76 8.94 -18.92
CA GLN A 415 -28.28 9.87 -17.93
C GLN A 415 -27.56 9.72 -16.58
N ASN A 416 -27.06 8.52 -16.23
CA ASN A 416 -26.37 8.28 -14.95
C ASN A 416 -25.39 7.09 -14.98
N GLU A 417 -24.20 7.33 -15.55
CA GLU A 417 -23.01 6.45 -15.58
C GLU A 417 -22.65 5.76 -14.22
N ALA A 418 -23.13 6.28 -13.09
CA ALA A 418 -22.83 5.75 -11.76
C ALA A 418 -23.70 4.55 -11.35
N ASN A 419 -24.74 4.18 -12.11
CA ASN A 419 -25.62 3.04 -11.80
C ASN A 419 -25.34 1.76 -12.60
N ASN A 420 -24.33 1.81 -13.48
CA ASN A 420 -23.92 0.74 -14.39
C ASN A 420 -23.30 -0.49 -13.68
N SER A 421 -22.91 -0.35 -12.41
CA SER A 421 -22.24 -1.41 -11.62
C SER A 421 -23.18 -2.06 -10.61
N TYR A 422 -23.14 -3.40 -10.50
CA TYR A 422 -23.92 -4.17 -9.52
C TYR A 422 -23.04 -5.20 -8.81
N SER A 423 -23.18 -5.28 -7.48
CA SER A 423 -22.58 -6.30 -6.62
C SER A 423 -23.67 -7.13 -5.96
N HIS A 424 -23.62 -8.45 -6.11
CA HIS A 424 -24.63 -9.34 -5.56
C HIS A 424 -24.44 -9.53 -4.04
N ALA A 425 -25.52 -9.39 -3.27
CA ALA A 425 -25.47 -9.38 -1.80
C ALA A 425 -25.05 -10.71 -1.16
N SER A 426 -25.24 -11.84 -1.87
CA SER A 426 -24.73 -13.15 -1.46
C SER A 426 -23.52 -13.54 -2.30
N ALA A 427 -22.52 -14.15 -1.68
CA ALA A 427 -21.41 -14.75 -2.40
C ALA A 427 -21.84 -16.03 -3.14
N LEU A 428 -21.17 -16.31 -4.26
CA LEU A 428 -21.19 -17.61 -4.93
C LEU A 428 -20.33 -18.57 -4.11
N VAL A 429 -20.97 -19.50 -3.40
CA VAL A 429 -20.27 -20.53 -2.63
C VAL A 429 -20.16 -21.80 -3.47
N VAL A 430 -18.93 -22.21 -3.75
CA VAL A 430 -18.61 -23.47 -4.44
C VAL A 430 -18.19 -24.50 -3.39
N GLY A 431 -18.93 -25.59 -3.28
CA GLY A 431 -18.62 -26.67 -2.34
C GLY A 431 -17.45 -27.54 -2.80
N GLN A 432 -16.69 -28.08 -1.84
CA GLN A 432 -15.73 -29.14 -2.16
C GLN A 432 -16.45 -30.38 -2.70
N VAL A 433 -15.83 -31.05 -3.65
CA VAL A 433 -16.22 -32.40 -4.06
C VAL A 433 -15.68 -33.43 -3.05
N SER A 434 -16.41 -34.53 -2.84
CA SER A 434 -15.99 -35.63 -1.97
C SER A 434 -14.75 -36.33 -2.54
N SER A 435 -13.60 -36.20 -1.88
CA SER A 435 -12.31 -36.71 -2.39
C SER A 435 -11.25 -36.76 -1.28
N SER A 436 -10.32 -37.72 -1.37
CA SER A 436 -8.97 -37.51 -0.83
C SER A 436 -8.18 -36.55 -1.73
N ASP A 437 -7.12 -35.95 -1.18
CA ASP A 437 -6.32 -34.89 -1.84
C ASP A 437 -4.91 -34.96 -1.24
N LEU A 438 -3.96 -35.57 -1.95
CA LEU A 438 -2.65 -36.00 -1.43
C LEU A 438 -1.52 -35.03 -1.80
N ILE A 439 -1.26 -34.05 -0.94
CA ILE A 439 -0.04 -33.24 -1.05
C ILE A 439 1.18 -34.00 -0.53
N VAL A 440 2.34 -33.75 -1.15
CA VAL A 440 3.65 -34.24 -0.68
C VAL A 440 4.62 -33.07 -0.50
N THR A 441 5.37 -33.06 0.59
CA THR A 441 6.41 -32.04 0.87
C THR A 441 7.74 -32.72 1.22
N PRO A 442 8.82 -32.53 0.45
CA PRO A 442 10.15 -33.02 0.84
C PRO A 442 10.69 -32.24 2.03
N ALA A 443 11.44 -32.92 2.90
CA ALA A 443 12.25 -32.34 3.96
C ALA A 443 13.56 -33.11 4.09
N TRP A 444 14.64 -32.41 4.46
CA TRP A 444 15.98 -32.97 4.49
C TRP A 444 16.77 -32.56 5.74
N ASN A 445 17.75 -33.38 6.11
CA ASN A 445 18.65 -33.11 7.23
C ASN A 445 20.11 -33.49 6.87
N PRO A 446 21.13 -32.64 7.17
CA PRO A 446 21.01 -31.29 7.74
C PRO A 446 20.33 -30.30 6.78
N SER A 447 19.69 -29.27 7.33
CA SER A 447 18.93 -28.24 6.60
C SER A 447 19.79 -27.38 5.69
N ASN A 448 20.98 -26.96 6.17
CA ASN A 448 22.04 -26.33 5.38
C ASN A 448 23.25 -27.28 5.23
N PRO A 449 23.28 -28.19 4.23
CA PRO A 449 24.39 -29.10 4.03
C PRO A 449 25.59 -28.43 3.35
N SER A 450 26.79 -28.81 3.78
CA SER A 450 28.04 -28.56 3.05
C SER A 450 28.42 -29.76 2.17
N ALA A 451 29.31 -29.57 1.18
CA ALA A 451 29.87 -30.68 0.41
C ALA A 451 30.46 -31.77 1.33
N GLY A 452 30.26 -33.04 0.96
CA GLY A 452 30.66 -34.22 1.73
C GLY A 452 29.68 -34.60 2.86
N ASN A 453 28.71 -33.75 3.23
CA ASN A 453 27.69 -34.12 4.20
C ASN A 453 26.78 -35.24 3.64
N THR A 454 26.38 -36.18 4.50
CA THR A 454 25.30 -37.13 4.16
C THR A 454 23.96 -36.47 4.46
N VAL A 455 23.20 -36.16 3.42
CA VAL A 455 21.84 -35.63 3.51
C VAL A 455 20.85 -36.79 3.55
N THR A 456 20.01 -36.81 4.57
CA THR A 456 18.87 -37.74 4.66
C THR A 456 17.62 -37.06 4.14
N PHE A 457 16.88 -37.71 3.25
CA PHE A 457 15.63 -37.21 2.68
C PHE A 457 14.41 -37.92 3.26
N THR A 458 13.39 -37.12 3.54
CA THR A 458 12.06 -37.56 3.92
C THR A 458 11.02 -36.81 3.09
N ALA A 459 9.79 -37.32 3.04
CA ALA A 459 8.66 -36.61 2.48
C ALA A 459 7.45 -36.74 3.39
N ASN A 460 6.86 -35.62 3.80
CA ASN A 460 5.59 -35.61 4.50
C ASN A 460 4.47 -35.73 3.46
N VAL A 461 3.75 -36.85 3.46
CA VAL A 461 2.54 -37.07 2.67
C VAL A 461 1.35 -36.68 3.55
N LYS A 462 0.49 -35.76 3.09
CA LYS A 462 -0.70 -35.31 3.83
C LYS A 462 -1.94 -35.46 2.97
N ASN A 463 -2.98 -36.07 3.52
CA ASN A 463 -4.32 -35.98 2.95
C ASN A 463 -4.96 -34.67 3.43
N GLN A 464 -5.06 -33.67 2.55
CA GLN A 464 -5.80 -32.42 2.81
C GLN A 464 -7.27 -32.49 2.36
N GLY A 465 -7.70 -33.64 1.86
CA GLY A 465 -9.06 -33.89 1.37
C GLY A 465 -10.07 -34.05 2.49
N ASN A 466 -11.33 -34.20 2.11
CA ASN A 466 -12.47 -34.33 3.04
C ASN A 466 -12.90 -35.78 3.28
N THR A 467 -12.40 -36.75 2.50
CA THR A 467 -12.50 -38.18 2.78
C THR A 467 -11.12 -38.80 3.02
N ALA A 468 -11.08 -39.93 3.73
CA ALA A 468 -9.84 -40.71 3.91
C ALA A 468 -9.31 -41.26 2.57
N THR A 469 -7.99 -41.47 2.47
CA THR A 469 -7.42 -42.20 1.33
C THR A 469 -7.81 -43.68 1.36
N ALA A 470 -7.64 -44.38 0.25
CA ALA A 470 -7.81 -45.83 0.23
C ALA A 470 -6.72 -46.52 1.08
N ALA A 471 -7.09 -47.66 1.68
CA ALA A 471 -6.16 -48.49 2.43
C ALA A 471 -5.22 -49.23 1.46
N GLY A 472 -3.96 -48.79 1.39
CA GLY A 472 -3.00 -49.33 0.43
C GLY A 472 -1.64 -48.61 0.44
N PRO A 473 -0.73 -48.95 -0.50
CA PRO A 473 0.58 -48.32 -0.63
C PRO A 473 0.49 -46.98 -1.38
N HIS A 474 0.75 -45.89 -0.66
CA HIS A 474 0.95 -44.55 -1.18
C HIS A 474 2.44 -44.42 -1.50
N ALA A 475 2.82 -44.66 -2.76
CA ALA A 475 4.23 -44.68 -3.18
C ALA A 475 4.74 -43.26 -3.49
N VAL A 476 5.94 -42.95 -3.01
CA VAL A 476 6.57 -41.62 -3.07
C VAL A 476 7.92 -41.72 -3.79
N THR A 477 8.14 -40.86 -4.78
CA THR A 477 9.40 -40.75 -5.52
C THR A 477 9.95 -39.34 -5.37
N LEU A 478 11.25 -39.21 -5.09
CA LEU A 478 11.99 -37.96 -5.08
C LEU A 478 13.10 -38.04 -6.12
N THR A 479 13.15 -37.05 -7.00
CA THR A 479 14.25 -36.87 -7.96
C THR A 479 15.01 -35.59 -7.61
N LEU A 480 16.30 -35.75 -7.31
CA LEU A 480 17.22 -34.64 -7.12
C LEU A 480 17.86 -34.32 -8.48
N LYS A 481 17.69 -33.10 -8.97
CA LYS A 481 18.23 -32.63 -10.26
C LYS A 481 19.24 -31.52 -10.02
N ASN A 482 20.33 -31.48 -10.77
CA ASN A 482 21.29 -30.38 -10.71
C ASN A 482 20.76 -29.12 -11.42
N ALA A 483 21.50 -28.01 -11.35
CA ALA A 483 21.18 -26.75 -12.02
C ALA A 483 21.05 -26.85 -13.56
N GLN A 484 21.59 -27.91 -14.19
CA GLN A 484 21.42 -28.22 -15.61
C GLN A 484 20.16 -29.06 -15.91
N GLY A 485 19.34 -29.36 -14.90
CA GLY A 485 18.12 -30.15 -15.00
C GLY A 485 18.32 -31.67 -15.05
N ALA A 486 19.56 -32.15 -15.01
CA ALA A 486 19.86 -33.58 -15.04
C ALA A 486 19.68 -34.22 -13.65
N THR A 487 18.97 -35.35 -13.59
CA THR A 487 18.77 -36.12 -12.36
C THR A 487 20.11 -36.68 -11.87
N VAL A 488 20.52 -36.30 -10.65
CA VAL A 488 21.73 -36.78 -9.97
C VAL A 488 21.44 -37.91 -8.98
N GLN A 489 20.21 -38.02 -8.49
CA GLN A 489 19.77 -39.10 -7.60
C GLN A 489 18.25 -39.29 -7.73
N THR A 490 17.79 -40.54 -7.65
CA THR A 490 16.36 -40.88 -7.49
C THR A 490 16.20 -41.71 -6.22
N LEU A 491 15.32 -41.27 -5.33
CA LEU A 491 14.99 -41.91 -4.06
C LEU A 491 13.52 -42.31 -4.06
N ASN A 492 13.18 -43.41 -3.40
CA ASN A 492 11.81 -43.94 -3.36
C ASN A 492 11.47 -44.46 -1.96
N GLY A 493 10.21 -44.29 -1.57
CA GLY A 493 9.64 -44.87 -0.36
C GLY A 493 8.13 -45.07 -0.53
N SER A 494 7.45 -45.57 0.50
CA SER A 494 6.00 -45.66 0.52
C SER A 494 5.47 -45.68 1.94
N TYR A 495 4.31 -45.07 2.15
CA TYR A 495 3.47 -45.34 3.32
C TYR A 495 2.39 -46.37 2.95
N SER A 496 2.15 -47.37 3.79
CA SER A 496 1.06 -48.33 3.59
C SER A 496 0.01 -48.19 4.69
N GLY A 497 -1.22 -47.87 4.29
CA GLY A 497 -2.33 -47.60 5.21
C GLY A 497 -3.39 -46.70 4.57
N ALA A 498 -4.20 -46.06 5.41
CA ALA A 498 -5.18 -45.04 5.01
C ALA A 498 -4.96 -43.77 5.84
N LEU A 499 -4.85 -42.63 5.17
CA LEU A 499 -4.73 -41.31 5.80
C LEU A 499 -6.12 -40.69 5.87
N ALA A 500 -6.64 -40.49 7.09
CA ALA A 500 -7.88 -39.74 7.30
C ALA A 500 -7.71 -38.26 6.87
N ALA A 501 -8.83 -37.56 6.66
CA ALA A 501 -8.83 -36.14 6.34
C ALA A 501 -7.98 -35.33 7.34
N GLY A 502 -7.06 -34.51 6.82
CA GLY A 502 -6.10 -33.71 7.58
C GLY A 502 -4.85 -34.45 8.10
N GLN A 503 -4.80 -35.78 8.07
CA GLN A 503 -3.65 -36.55 8.58
C GLN A 503 -2.45 -36.50 7.65
N SER A 504 -1.24 -36.58 8.23
CA SER A 504 0.02 -36.66 7.48
C SER A 504 1.01 -37.66 8.09
N VAL A 505 1.92 -38.16 7.25
CA VAL A 505 2.95 -39.14 7.60
C VAL A 505 4.27 -38.83 6.93
N ALA A 506 5.36 -38.91 7.69
CA ALA A 506 6.71 -38.77 7.17
C ALA A 506 7.22 -40.10 6.60
N VAL A 507 7.47 -40.14 5.30
CA VAL A 507 8.07 -41.27 4.59
C VAL A 507 9.58 -41.04 4.47
N ASN A 508 10.40 -41.97 4.95
CA ASN A 508 11.85 -41.94 4.72
C ASN A 508 12.14 -42.41 3.28
N LEU A 509 13.01 -41.68 2.57
CA LEU A 509 13.34 -41.93 1.17
C LEU A 509 14.80 -42.39 0.96
N GLY A 510 15.65 -42.32 2.00
CA GLY A 510 17.07 -42.66 1.94
C GLY A 510 17.99 -41.42 1.95
N THR A 511 19.23 -41.61 1.50
CA THR A 511 20.31 -40.62 1.66
C THR A 511 21.04 -40.28 0.36
N TRP A 512 21.78 -39.17 0.38
CA TRP A 512 22.66 -38.68 -0.69
C TRP A 512 23.87 -37.95 -0.10
N THR A 513 25.05 -38.12 -0.69
CA THR A 513 26.25 -37.35 -0.28
C THR A 513 26.29 -36.04 -1.06
N ALA A 514 26.21 -34.92 -0.34
CA ALA A 514 26.08 -33.60 -0.93
C ALA A 514 27.37 -33.12 -1.63
N ALA A 515 27.20 -32.32 -2.68
CA ALA A 515 28.26 -31.56 -3.34
C ALA A 515 27.79 -30.13 -3.59
N ASN A 516 28.66 -29.13 -3.45
CA ASN A 516 28.29 -27.71 -3.54
C ASN A 516 27.59 -27.39 -4.87
N GLY A 517 26.49 -26.65 -4.80
CA GLY A 517 25.67 -26.30 -5.97
C GLY A 517 24.19 -26.09 -5.66
N SER A 518 23.43 -25.73 -6.69
CA SER A 518 21.97 -25.63 -6.66
C SER A 518 21.34 -26.89 -7.25
N TYR A 519 20.28 -27.37 -6.60
CA TYR A 519 19.53 -28.56 -6.97
C TYR A 519 18.03 -28.31 -6.87
N THR A 520 17.27 -28.92 -7.79
CA THR A 520 15.81 -29.01 -7.69
C THR A 520 15.42 -30.37 -7.14
N ILE A 521 14.71 -30.39 -6.01
CA ILE A 521 14.09 -31.58 -5.44
C ILE A 521 12.66 -31.66 -5.99
N ALA A 522 12.43 -32.49 -7.00
CA ALA A 522 11.09 -32.76 -7.51
C ALA A 522 10.57 -34.07 -6.89
N THR A 523 9.55 -33.96 -6.03
CA THR A 523 8.95 -35.07 -5.27
C THR A 523 7.52 -35.29 -5.73
N SER A 524 7.08 -36.54 -5.86
CA SER A 524 5.70 -36.90 -6.15
C SER A 524 5.20 -38.06 -5.29
N VAL A 525 3.92 -38.04 -4.97
CA VAL A 525 3.17 -39.18 -4.41
C VAL A 525 2.22 -39.72 -5.49
N SER A 526 2.04 -41.04 -5.50
CA SER A 526 1.11 -41.70 -6.42
C SER A 526 -0.33 -41.31 -6.11
N ALA A 527 -1.15 -41.13 -7.14
CA ALA A 527 -2.54 -40.77 -6.98
C ALA A 527 -3.35 -41.85 -6.25
N ASP A 528 -4.18 -41.44 -5.30
CA ASP A 528 -4.99 -42.35 -4.49
C ASP A 528 -6.26 -42.82 -5.23
N ALA A 529 -6.82 -43.96 -4.81
CA ALA A 529 -8.04 -44.50 -5.41
C ALA A 529 -9.31 -43.71 -5.04
N ASN A 530 -9.32 -42.99 -3.91
CA ASN A 530 -10.42 -42.08 -3.52
C ASN A 530 -10.20 -40.63 -4.01
N GLU A 531 -9.13 -40.38 -4.78
CA GLU A 531 -8.72 -39.04 -5.19
C GLU A 531 -9.12 -38.75 -6.63
N ILE A 532 -9.97 -37.74 -6.84
CA ILE A 532 -10.40 -37.35 -8.19
C ILE A 532 -9.31 -36.63 -8.97
N THR A 533 -9.37 -36.68 -10.31
CA THR A 533 -8.37 -36.05 -11.19
C THR A 533 -8.12 -34.56 -10.87
N ALA A 534 -9.14 -33.81 -10.50
CA ALA A 534 -9.04 -32.36 -10.23
C ALA A 534 -8.33 -31.99 -8.90
N LYS A 535 -7.86 -32.97 -8.11
CA LYS A 535 -6.96 -32.74 -6.97
C LYS A 535 -5.50 -33.06 -7.28
N ARG A 536 -5.24 -33.90 -8.29
CA ARG A 536 -3.96 -34.57 -8.52
C ARG A 536 -2.78 -33.66 -8.89
N ASP A 537 -3.05 -32.41 -9.23
CA ASP A 537 -2.03 -31.42 -9.60
C ASP A 537 -1.08 -31.07 -8.44
N ASN A 538 -1.49 -31.32 -7.18
CA ASN A 538 -0.69 -31.03 -5.98
C ASN A 538 0.07 -32.26 -5.42
N ASN A 539 -0.16 -33.44 -5.99
CA ASN A 539 0.58 -34.68 -5.68
C ASN A 539 2.06 -34.61 -6.07
N ALA A 540 2.48 -33.57 -6.80
CA ALA A 540 3.86 -33.26 -7.09
C ALA A 540 4.25 -31.90 -6.47
N SER A 541 5.42 -31.84 -5.86
CA SER A 541 6.01 -30.61 -5.35
C SER A 541 7.48 -30.48 -5.78
N SER A 542 7.91 -29.23 -5.89
CA SER A 542 9.29 -28.86 -6.18
C SER A 542 9.83 -27.96 -5.08
N ALA A 543 10.89 -28.38 -4.41
CA ALA A 543 11.69 -27.54 -3.54
C ALA A 543 13.07 -27.28 -4.17
N SER A 544 13.77 -26.25 -3.71
CA SER A 544 15.17 -26.02 -4.06
C SER A 544 16.05 -26.47 -2.90
N LEU A 545 17.25 -26.94 -3.21
CA LEU A 545 18.30 -27.24 -2.24
C LEU A 545 19.61 -26.63 -2.73
N TYR A 546 20.22 -25.82 -1.88
CA TYR A 546 21.52 -25.22 -2.12
C TYR A 546 22.52 -25.80 -1.11
N VAL A 547 23.56 -26.43 -1.62
CA VAL A 547 24.64 -27.02 -0.82
C VAL A 547 25.79 -26.03 -0.74
N GLY A 548 26.24 -25.73 0.48
CA GLY A 548 27.33 -24.79 0.75
C GLY A 548 26.90 -23.32 0.86
N ARG A 549 25.73 -23.03 1.45
CA ARG A 549 25.37 -21.64 1.82
C ARG A 549 26.08 -21.19 3.08
N GLY A 550 26.44 -19.91 3.11
CA GLY A 550 27.17 -19.27 4.20
C GLY A 550 28.69 -19.27 3.99
N ALA A 551 29.43 -19.09 5.07
CA ALA A 551 30.89 -19.05 5.06
C ALA A 551 31.50 -20.47 5.02
N ASN A 552 32.45 -20.66 4.11
CA ASN A 552 33.26 -21.87 4.01
C ASN A 552 34.48 -21.73 4.94
N MET A 553 34.37 -22.30 6.14
CA MET A 553 35.37 -22.22 7.21
C MET A 553 36.19 -23.51 7.34
N PRO A 554 37.43 -23.46 7.86
CA PRO A 554 38.27 -24.65 8.04
C PRO A 554 37.82 -25.57 9.20
N PHE A 555 36.91 -25.09 10.07
CA PHE A 555 36.32 -25.87 11.15
C PHE A 555 34.97 -26.48 10.73
N THR A 556 34.68 -27.68 11.22
CA THR A 556 33.33 -28.27 11.19
C THR A 556 32.63 -28.00 12.51
N ILE A 557 31.34 -27.66 12.48
CA ILE A 557 30.48 -27.58 13.68
C ILE A 557 29.73 -28.91 13.82
N LEU A 558 29.70 -29.47 15.03
CA LEU A 558 28.93 -30.64 15.40
C LEU A 558 28.06 -30.31 16.62
N GLU A 559 26.74 -30.35 16.46
CA GLU A 559 25.77 -30.11 17.55
C GLU A 559 25.78 -31.31 18.52
N ALA A 560 25.72 -31.06 19.84
CA ALA A 560 25.87 -32.08 20.87
C ALA A 560 24.69 -33.05 20.94
N GLU A 561 23.49 -32.55 20.72
CA GLU A 561 22.24 -33.30 20.80
C GLU A 561 21.96 -34.17 19.56
N ALA A 562 22.79 -34.08 18.52
CA ALA A 562 22.62 -34.79 17.25
C ALA A 562 22.44 -36.30 17.49
N ALA A 563 21.43 -36.91 16.85
CA ALA A 563 20.98 -38.27 17.17
C ALA A 563 21.99 -39.41 16.88
N GLY A 564 23.14 -39.09 16.28
CA GLY A 564 24.26 -40.02 16.10
C GLY A 564 25.32 -39.97 17.21
N ASN A 565 25.24 -39.00 18.14
CA ASN A 565 26.14 -38.87 19.28
C ASN A 565 25.69 -39.78 20.42
N GLY A 566 26.64 -40.46 21.07
CA GLY A 566 26.35 -41.25 22.26
C GLY A 566 26.32 -40.35 23.50
N THR A 567 25.28 -40.42 24.33
CA THR A 567 25.23 -39.70 25.61
C THR A 567 24.49 -40.48 26.68
N ASN A 568 24.91 -40.30 27.93
CA ASN A 568 24.22 -40.71 29.16
C ASN A 568 23.78 -39.51 30.02
N GLY A 569 24.02 -38.27 29.56
CA GLY A 569 23.49 -37.04 30.16
C GLY A 569 22.09 -36.69 29.64
N THR A 570 21.59 -35.52 30.04
CA THR A 570 20.21 -35.09 29.71
C THR A 570 20.18 -34.20 28.47
N LYS A 571 19.73 -34.74 27.34
CA LYS A 571 19.37 -33.93 26.15
C LYS A 571 18.13 -33.06 26.45
N LEU A 572 18.20 -31.77 26.10
CA LEU A 572 17.09 -30.84 26.27
C LEU A 572 16.01 -30.97 25.17
N ALA A 573 14.82 -30.43 25.46
CA ALA A 573 13.71 -30.31 24.50
C ALA A 573 13.73 -28.92 23.84
N PRO A 574 13.71 -28.81 22.49
CA PRO A 574 13.80 -27.52 21.82
C PRO A 574 12.69 -26.53 22.14
N ASN A 575 13.07 -25.26 22.30
CA ASN A 575 12.16 -24.12 22.42
C ASN A 575 12.84 -22.83 21.89
N PHE A 576 12.14 -21.69 21.94
CA PHE A 576 12.62 -20.42 21.37
C PHE A 576 12.73 -19.27 22.38
N LYS A 577 12.85 -19.55 23.69
CA LYS A 577 12.88 -18.52 24.74
C LYS A 577 14.29 -17.93 24.93
N PRO A 578 14.47 -16.60 24.92
CA PRO A 578 15.65 -15.98 25.51
C PRO A 578 15.73 -16.29 27.01
N GLY A 579 16.94 -16.48 27.56
CA GLY A 579 17.14 -16.81 28.98
C GLY A 579 16.87 -18.28 29.35
N ASP A 580 16.82 -19.18 28.36
CA ASP A 580 16.59 -20.62 28.53
C ASP A 580 17.75 -21.41 27.88
N TYR A 581 18.27 -22.44 28.56
CA TYR A 581 19.44 -23.19 28.08
C TYR A 581 19.19 -23.94 26.75
N ALA A 582 17.95 -24.32 26.42
CA ALA A 582 17.63 -24.82 25.09
C ALA A 582 17.32 -23.67 24.13
N GLY A 583 16.62 -22.63 24.59
CA GLY A 583 16.29 -21.47 23.75
C GLY A 583 17.50 -20.69 23.23
N GLU A 584 18.62 -20.66 23.96
CA GLU A 584 19.87 -20.01 23.55
C GLU A 584 20.95 -20.95 22.95
N ALA A 585 20.66 -22.25 22.87
CA ALA A 585 21.51 -23.24 22.24
C ALA A 585 21.48 -23.15 20.69
N SER A 586 22.53 -23.64 20.02
CA SER A 586 22.51 -24.01 18.61
C SER A 586 21.56 -25.19 18.42
N GLY A 587 20.89 -25.26 17.27
CA GLY A 587 19.80 -26.22 17.06
C GLY A 587 18.59 -26.05 18.00
N ARG A 588 18.65 -25.07 18.92
CA ARG A 588 17.82 -24.91 20.13
C ARG A 588 17.87 -26.09 21.10
N SER A 589 18.99 -26.80 21.24
CA SER A 589 19.12 -27.85 22.24
C SER A 589 20.57 -28.10 22.65
N ALA A 590 20.78 -28.51 23.90
CA ALA A 590 22.08 -28.91 24.43
C ALA A 590 21.98 -30.26 25.15
N VAL A 591 23.13 -30.81 25.57
CA VAL A 591 23.23 -31.96 26.47
C VAL A 591 23.76 -31.48 27.82
N HIS A 592 22.94 -31.59 28.86
CA HIS A 592 23.32 -31.29 30.25
C HIS A 592 24.06 -32.46 30.88
N LEU A 593 25.24 -32.19 31.46
CA LEU A 593 26.05 -33.13 32.22
C LEU A 593 26.11 -32.63 33.68
N ASP A 594 25.53 -33.39 34.61
CA ASP A 594 25.30 -33.04 36.02
C ASP A 594 25.98 -34.06 36.97
N ALA A 595 26.03 -35.35 36.59
CA ALA A 595 26.75 -36.37 37.34
C ALA A 595 28.17 -36.65 36.80
N ASN A 596 29.06 -37.13 37.66
CA ASN A 596 30.43 -37.48 37.26
C ASN A 596 30.42 -38.77 36.41
N GLY A 597 31.07 -38.72 35.25
CA GLY A 597 30.99 -39.79 34.24
C GLY A 597 29.84 -39.62 33.24
N GLU A 598 29.05 -38.53 33.33
CA GLU A 598 28.18 -38.13 32.23
C GLU A 598 28.98 -37.49 31.10
N TYR A 599 28.59 -37.80 29.86
CA TYR A 599 29.30 -37.42 28.65
C TYR A 599 28.40 -37.20 27.44
N VAL A 600 28.98 -36.56 26.41
CA VAL A 600 28.51 -36.62 25.03
C VAL A 600 29.69 -37.00 24.11
N GLU A 601 29.49 -37.99 23.25
CA GLU A 601 30.50 -38.55 22.35
C GLU A 601 30.15 -38.25 20.88
N PHE A 602 30.92 -37.32 20.32
CA PHE A 602 30.93 -36.92 18.92
C PHE A 602 31.77 -37.90 18.08
N THR A 603 31.58 -37.87 16.76
CA THR A 603 32.45 -38.57 15.80
C THR A 603 33.01 -37.56 14.80
N LEU A 604 34.33 -37.47 14.67
CA LEU A 604 34.96 -36.54 13.72
C LEU A 604 34.59 -36.88 12.27
N THR A 605 34.08 -35.91 11.52
CA THR A 605 33.83 -36.02 10.07
C THR A 605 35.04 -35.63 9.23
N SER A 606 35.93 -34.79 9.79
CA SER A 606 37.19 -34.31 9.22
C SER A 606 38.30 -34.47 10.25
N PRO A 607 39.59 -34.52 9.86
CA PRO A 607 40.68 -34.48 10.83
C PRO A 607 40.66 -33.22 11.70
N ALA A 608 41.09 -33.31 12.95
CA ALA A 608 41.18 -32.15 13.85
C ALA A 608 42.31 -32.28 14.89
N ASN A 609 42.93 -31.15 15.24
CA ASN A 609 43.79 -30.98 16.42
C ASN A 609 43.29 -29.87 17.35
N ALA A 610 42.45 -28.95 16.87
CA ALA A 610 41.91 -27.84 17.64
C ALA A 610 40.39 -27.92 17.76
N PHE A 611 39.88 -27.46 18.89
CA PHE A 611 38.49 -27.61 19.28
C PHE A 611 37.98 -26.34 19.97
N VAL A 612 36.74 -25.96 19.69
CA VAL A 612 36.02 -24.95 20.50
C VAL A 612 34.72 -25.56 21.00
N LEU A 613 34.52 -25.55 22.31
CA LEU A 613 33.34 -26.08 22.98
C LEU A 613 32.43 -24.91 23.38
N ARG A 614 31.29 -24.74 22.70
CA ARG A 614 30.26 -23.81 23.19
C ARG A 614 29.54 -24.48 24.35
N ASN A 615 29.45 -23.78 25.47
CA ASN A 615 29.00 -24.35 26.73
C ASN A 615 28.37 -23.30 27.65
N ALA A 616 27.52 -23.76 28.57
CA ALA A 616 27.06 -22.95 29.69
C ALA A 616 27.38 -23.67 31.01
N VAL A 617 27.99 -22.93 31.93
CA VAL A 617 28.29 -23.35 33.32
C VAL A 617 27.64 -22.37 34.29
N ALA A 618 27.69 -22.63 35.59
CA ALA A 618 27.15 -21.74 36.61
C ALA A 618 27.72 -20.30 36.53
N GLU A 619 26.94 -19.30 36.94
CA GLU A 619 27.38 -17.91 37.04
C GLU A 619 28.64 -17.79 37.93
N ASN A 620 29.48 -16.79 37.62
CA ASN A 620 30.71 -16.44 38.32
C ASN A 620 31.66 -17.65 38.56
N THR A 621 31.59 -18.66 37.69
CA THR A 621 32.32 -19.91 37.84
C THR A 621 33.37 -20.04 36.74
N THR A 622 34.54 -20.57 37.10
CA THR A 622 35.56 -21.02 36.16
C THR A 622 36.11 -22.36 36.65
N GLY A 623 36.30 -23.30 35.74
CA GLY A 623 36.73 -24.67 36.05
C GLY A 623 37.08 -25.43 34.78
N THR A 624 36.94 -26.75 34.80
CA THR A 624 37.26 -27.58 33.64
C THR A 624 36.13 -28.54 33.25
N VAL A 625 36.22 -29.03 32.01
CA VAL A 625 35.56 -30.26 31.55
C VAL A 625 36.56 -31.08 30.73
N SER A 626 36.61 -32.40 30.93
CA SER A 626 37.55 -33.29 30.25
C SER A 626 37.18 -33.57 28.79
N ILE A 627 38.22 -33.69 27.95
CA ILE A 627 38.12 -34.23 26.58
C ILE A 627 38.86 -35.56 26.46
N TYR A 628 38.24 -36.49 25.75
CA TYR A 628 38.74 -37.83 25.47
C TYR A 628 38.75 -38.09 23.96
N ALA A 629 39.77 -38.79 23.46
CA ALA A 629 39.83 -39.31 22.09
C ALA A 629 39.89 -40.85 22.12
N ASN A 630 38.95 -41.53 21.45
CA ASN A 630 38.82 -42.99 21.42
C ASN A 630 38.86 -43.64 22.84
N GLY A 631 38.29 -42.97 23.84
CA GLY A 631 38.25 -43.42 25.22
C GLY A 631 39.47 -43.10 26.10
N ALA A 632 40.57 -42.59 25.54
CA ALA A 632 41.71 -42.09 26.30
C ALA A 632 41.55 -40.58 26.59
N SER A 633 41.89 -40.12 27.80
CA SER A 633 41.87 -38.68 28.13
C SER A 633 43.01 -37.96 27.39
N VAL A 634 42.71 -36.82 26.77
CA VAL A 634 43.68 -36.06 25.94
C VAL A 634 43.85 -34.61 26.36
N GLY A 635 43.07 -34.14 27.34
CA GLY A 635 43.16 -32.78 27.89
C GLY A 635 41.91 -32.39 28.66
N LYS A 636 41.85 -31.11 29.03
CA LYS A 636 40.66 -30.46 29.59
C LYS A 636 40.47 -29.10 28.94
N PHE A 637 39.22 -28.71 28.70
CA PHE A 637 38.87 -27.32 28.39
C PHE A 637 38.84 -26.51 29.70
N THR A 638 39.32 -25.27 29.65
CA THR A 638 39.02 -24.27 30.69
C THR A 638 37.68 -23.63 30.35
N VAL A 639 36.64 -23.92 31.14
CA VAL A 639 35.28 -23.39 30.95
C VAL A 639 35.03 -22.27 31.96
N SER A 640 34.35 -21.20 31.54
CA SER A 640 34.17 -19.99 32.35
C SER A 640 32.88 -19.27 31.95
N SER A 641 32.17 -18.72 32.93
CA SER A 641 31.02 -17.83 32.70
C SER A 641 31.42 -16.34 32.64
N LYS A 642 32.70 -16.00 32.45
CA LYS A 642 33.20 -14.62 32.58
C LYS A 642 32.50 -13.60 31.66
N PHE A 643 32.07 -14.05 30.48
CA PHE A 643 31.54 -13.21 29.40
C PHE A 643 30.07 -13.51 29.04
N SER A 644 29.46 -14.50 29.72
CA SER A 644 28.03 -14.81 29.68
C SER A 644 27.29 -14.20 30.88
N TYR A 645 25.99 -14.48 31.02
CA TYR A 645 25.10 -13.94 32.08
C TYR A 645 24.93 -12.41 32.01
N LEU A 646 24.22 -11.97 30.97
CA LEU A 646 23.76 -10.59 30.83
C LEU A 646 22.33 -10.49 31.33
N TYR A 647 22.01 -9.38 32.01
CA TYR A 647 20.80 -9.23 32.80
C TYR A 647 19.81 -8.25 32.18
N ALA A 648 18.53 -8.64 32.17
CA ALA A 648 17.42 -7.79 31.78
C ALA A 648 16.13 -8.26 32.49
N THR A 649 14.98 -7.72 32.10
CA THR A 649 13.67 -8.31 32.41
C THR A 649 12.91 -8.56 31.10
N PRO A 650 11.88 -9.43 31.10
CA PRO A 650 10.90 -9.54 30.02
C PRO A 650 10.44 -8.18 29.45
N SER A 651 10.09 -7.21 30.31
CA SER A 651 9.64 -5.89 29.88
C SER A 651 10.76 -4.91 29.51
N THR A 652 12.03 -5.30 29.60
CA THR A 652 13.19 -4.41 29.37
C THR A 652 14.27 -5.01 28.47
N LEU A 653 13.92 -5.89 27.51
CA LEU A 653 14.87 -6.49 26.56
C LEU A 653 15.70 -5.47 25.75
N GLY A 654 15.30 -4.18 25.70
CA GLY A 654 16.17 -3.10 25.20
C GLY A 654 17.49 -2.92 25.98
N ARG A 655 17.58 -3.41 27.22
CA ARG A 655 18.80 -3.49 28.05
C ARG A 655 19.64 -4.75 27.80
N LEU A 656 19.14 -5.72 27.06
CA LEU A 656 19.84 -6.98 26.78
C LEU A 656 21.22 -6.69 26.16
N GLY A 657 22.26 -7.16 26.85
CA GLY A 657 23.68 -6.92 26.52
C GLY A 657 24.39 -5.80 27.30
N TYR A 658 23.67 -4.90 27.99
CA TYR A 658 24.26 -3.73 28.65
C TYR A 658 24.59 -3.89 30.14
N ASP A 659 23.90 -4.80 30.84
CA ASP A 659 24.01 -4.96 32.28
C ASP A 659 24.51 -6.38 32.60
N ASN A 660 25.63 -6.51 33.31
CA ASN A 660 26.27 -7.81 33.62
C ASN A 660 26.31 -8.13 35.13
N ALA A 661 25.49 -7.45 35.93
CA ALA A 661 25.39 -7.66 37.37
C ALA A 661 24.02 -8.28 37.72
N PRO A 662 23.98 -9.39 38.49
CA PRO A 662 22.72 -9.95 38.96
C PRO A 662 22.00 -8.98 39.91
N GLY A 663 20.66 -9.00 39.88
CA GLY A 663 19.84 -8.07 40.66
C GLY A 663 18.44 -8.62 40.92
N ALA A 664 17.78 -8.11 41.96
CA ALA A 664 16.46 -8.55 42.36
C ALA A 664 15.42 -8.30 41.25
N GLY A 665 14.80 -9.37 40.74
CA GLY A 665 13.83 -9.32 39.65
C GLY A 665 14.43 -9.30 38.24
N LEU A 666 15.77 -9.35 38.10
CA LEU A 666 16.42 -9.55 36.81
C LEU A 666 16.45 -11.03 36.44
N THR A 667 16.38 -11.31 35.14
CA THR A 667 16.56 -12.64 34.54
C THR A 667 17.91 -12.67 33.83
N ALA A 668 18.61 -13.80 33.89
CA ALA A 668 19.85 -14.02 33.16
C ALA A 668 19.56 -14.45 31.71
N TYR A 669 20.33 -13.90 30.78
CA TYR A 669 20.34 -14.18 29.35
C TYR A 669 21.79 -14.31 28.89
N TRP A 670 21.99 -14.68 27.62
CA TRP A 670 23.32 -14.83 27.01
C TRP A 670 24.17 -15.83 27.81
N LEU A 671 23.60 -17.00 28.07
CA LEU A 671 24.07 -18.00 29.04
C LEU A 671 25.32 -18.77 28.57
N TYR A 672 25.49 -18.87 27.26
CA TYR A 672 26.56 -19.64 26.61
C TYR A 672 27.80 -18.82 26.27
N GLU A 673 28.95 -19.46 26.41
CA GLU A 673 30.28 -18.95 26.04
C GLU A 673 31.15 -20.06 25.40
N ASP A 674 32.30 -19.68 24.85
CA ASP A 674 33.21 -20.58 24.14
C ASP A 674 34.45 -20.93 24.99
N ALA A 675 34.83 -22.22 25.01
CA ALA A 675 36.12 -22.67 25.54
C ALA A 675 36.98 -23.28 24.43
N GLN A 676 38.21 -22.78 24.24
CA GLN A 676 39.10 -23.15 23.13
C GLN A 676 40.24 -24.05 23.61
N LEU A 677 40.57 -25.10 22.84
CA LEU A 677 41.65 -26.03 23.17
C LEU A 677 42.38 -26.53 21.90
N LEU A 678 43.71 -26.40 21.89
CA LEU A 678 44.59 -26.96 20.87
C LEU A 678 45.35 -28.15 21.44
N LEU A 679 45.21 -29.33 20.83
CA LEU A 679 45.92 -30.56 21.19
C LEU A 679 47.21 -30.72 20.38
N ASN A 680 48.16 -31.47 20.93
CA ASN A 680 49.47 -31.75 20.32
C ASN A 680 49.45 -32.81 19.20
N GLN A 681 48.27 -33.33 18.84
CA GLN A 681 48.08 -34.39 17.86
C GLN A 681 46.90 -34.07 16.94
N VAL A 682 47.05 -34.36 15.64
CA VAL A 682 45.92 -34.40 14.69
C VAL A 682 45.25 -35.78 14.78
N TYR A 683 43.97 -35.77 15.12
CA TYR A 683 43.10 -36.94 15.14
C TYR A 683 42.40 -37.07 13.78
N PRO A 684 42.33 -38.27 13.18
CA PRO A 684 41.67 -38.47 11.90
C PRO A 684 40.13 -38.45 12.02
N ALA A 685 39.45 -38.25 10.89
CA ALA A 685 38.02 -38.54 10.77
C ALA A 685 37.70 -39.99 11.22
N GLY A 686 36.53 -40.18 11.82
CA GLY A 686 36.12 -41.43 12.49
C GLY A 686 36.55 -41.51 13.96
N THR A 687 37.45 -40.65 14.44
CA THR A 687 37.81 -40.59 15.87
C THR A 687 36.58 -40.22 16.72
N LYS A 688 36.39 -40.95 17.81
CA LYS A 688 35.41 -40.62 18.86
C LYS A 688 35.98 -39.54 19.76
N ILE A 689 35.36 -38.36 19.76
CA ILE A 689 35.71 -37.25 20.65
C ILE A 689 34.61 -37.14 21.70
N LYS A 690 34.96 -37.40 22.94
CA LYS A 690 34.02 -37.42 24.06
C LYS A 690 34.32 -36.30 25.04
N ILE A 691 33.31 -35.46 25.28
CA ILE A 691 33.30 -34.45 26.34
C ILE A 691 32.64 -35.09 27.54
N GLN A 692 33.35 -35.14 28.68
CA GLN A 692 32.91 -35.86 29.88
C GLN A 692 33.19 -35.02 31.12
N LYS A 693 32.25 -35.03 32.07
CA LYS A 693 32.41 -34.37 33.37
C LYS A 693 33.05 -35.34 34.36
N ASP A 694 34.34 -35.17 34.65
CA ASP A 694 35.09 -36.03 35.57
C ASP A 694 35.05 -35.51 37.03
N ALA A 695 35.56 -36.32 37.96
CA ALA A 695 35.83 -35.84 39.30
C ALA A 695 36.84 -34.68 39.27
N GLY A 696 36.44 -33.52 39.83
CA GLY A 696 37.23 -32.29 39.83
C GLY A 696 36.97 -31.35 38.64
N ASP A 697 36.07 -31.71 37.71
CA ASP A 697 35.49 -30.77 36.74
C ASP A 697 34.38 -29.92 37.39
N VAL A 698 33.80 -29.00 36.62
CA VAL A 698 32.65 -28.15 37.05
C VAL A 698 31.50 -28.97 37.64
N PRO A 699 30.68 -28.40 38.56
CA PRO A 699 29.56 -29.11 39.16
C PRO A 699 28.57 -29.63 38.10
N TRP A 700 28.24 -28.79 37.11
CA TRP A 700 27.42 -29.13 35.95
C TRP A 700 27.87 -28.32 34.72
N ILE A 701 27.49 -28.77 33.52
CA ILE A 701 27.74 -28.09 32.25
C ILE A 701 26.66 -28.45 31.21
N TYR A 702 26.16 -27.46 30.48
CA TYR A 702 25.45 -27.68 29.23
C TYR A 702 26.44 -27.67 28.08
N VAL A 703 26.56 -28.79 27.36
CA VAL A 703 27.36 -28.90 26.14
C VAL A 703 26.45 -28.67 24.94
N ASP A 704 26.74 -27.65 24.16
CA ASP A 704 25.91 -27.14 23.06
C ASP A 704 26.42 -27.62 21.70
N MET A 705 27.60 -27.17 21.30
CA MET A 705 28.27 -27.58 20.07
C MET A 705 29.78 -27.75 20.27
N ILE A 706 30.41 -28.46 19.35
CA ILE A 706 31.87 -28.46 19.21
C ILE A 706 32.30 -28.07 17.79
N GLU A 707 33.14 -27.03 17.69
CA GLU A 707 33.96 -26.78 16.49
C GLU A 707 35.14 -27.73 16.48
N THR A 708 35.47 -28.32 15.33
CA THR A 708 36.64 -29.20 15.15
C THR A 708 37.45 -28.76 13.93
N GLU A 709 38.75 -28.47 14.10
CA GLU A 709 39.61 -27.90 13.05
C GLU A 709 40.98 -28.61 12.97
N ASN A 710 41.50 -28.81 11.75
CA ASN A 710 42.89 -29.21 11.51
C ASN A 710 43.77 -27.98 11.29
N VAL A 711 44.23 -27.39 12.39
CA VAL A 711 45.04 -26.16 12.42
C VAL A 711 46.47 -26.47 11.98
N ALA A 712 46.91 -25.77 10.93
CA ALA A 712 48.28 -25.83 10.44
C ALA A 712 49.28 -25.28 11.48
N PRO A 713 50.57 -25.70 11.45
CA PRO A 713 51.61 -25.13 12.31
C PRO A 713 51.71 -23.60 12.20
N ALA A 714 52.15 -22.95 13.27
CA ALA A 714 52.35 -21.50 13.31
C ALA A 714 53.29 -21.01 12.20
N ALA A 715 52.85 -20.01 11.43
CA ALA A 715 53.67 -19.40 10.40
C ALA A 715 54.84 -18.60 11.01
N SER A 716 55.97 -18.56 10.33
CA SER A 716 57.12 -17.72 10.65
C SER A 716 57.02 -16.34 10.00
N ASN A 717 57.91 -15.41 10.38
CA ASN A 717 58.07 -14.14 9.69
C ASN A 717 58.43 -14.39 8.20
N PRO A 718 57.61 -13.98 7.23
CA PRO A 718 57.81 -14.34 5.83
C PRO A 718 59.01 -13.63 5.19
N ASP A 719 59.45 -12.49 5.73
CA ASP A 719 60.69 -11.82 5.33
C ASP A 719 61.16 -10.85 6.45
N PRO A 720 62.11 -11.25 7.31
CA PRO A 720 62.67 -10.38 8.35
C PRO A 720 63.34 -9.10 7.83
N SER A 721 63.70 -9.02 6.54
CA SER A 721 64.17 -7.77 5.95
C SER A 721 63.02 -6.76 5.71
N LYS A 722 61.76 -7.23 5.62
CA LYS A 722 60.58 -6.42 5.30
C LYS A 722 59.57 -6.25 6.44
N TYR A 723 59.45 -7.20 7.36
CA TYR A 723 58.51 -7.12 8.47
C TYR A 723 59.27 -7.07 9.80
N VAL A 724 59.13 -5.97 10.53
CA VAL A 724 59.73 -5.81 11.85
C VAL A 724 59.06 -6.78 12.81
N GLN A 725 59.83 -7.69 13.40
CA GLN A 725 59.30 -8.70 14.30
C GLN A 725 59.09 -8.14 15.71
N VAL A 726 57.89 -8.38 16.26
CA VAL A 726 57.54 -8.17 17.68
C VAL A 726 58.21 -9.26 18.53
N SER A 727 58.66 -8.91 19.74
CA SER A 727 59.33 -9.80 20.68
C SER A 727 59.03 -9.40 22.13
N GLU A 728 59.43 -10.24 23.09
CA GLU A 728 59.38 -9.92 24.53
C GLU A 728 60.06 -8.57 24.88
N SER A 729 61.02 -8.15 24.06
CA SER A 729 61.79 -6.91 24.17
C SER A 729 61.39 -5.81 23.18
N LYS A 730 60.39 -6.04 22.29
CA LYS A 730 59.92 -5.08 21.29
C LYS A 730 58.41 -5.18 21.10
N SER A 731 57.67 -4.21 21.63
CA SER A 731 56.21 -4.12 21.51
C SER A 731 55.73 -3.88 20.08
N ILE A 732 54.42 -4.08 19.86
CA ILE A 732 53.74 -3.80 18.58
C ILE A 732 53.97 -2.34 18.15
N GLU A 733 53.89 -1.38 19.07
CA GLU A 733 54.14 0.04 18.78
C GLU A 733 55.61 0.33 18.45
N GLN A 734 56.56 -0.31 19.13
CA GLN A 734 57.99 -0.17 18.84
C GLN A 734 58.31 -0.74 17.46
N ALA A 735 57.74 -1.89 17.09
CA ALA A 735 57.86 -2.47 15.75
C ALA A 735 57.23 -1.57 14.67
N LEU A 736 56.07 -0.96 14.94
CA LEU A 736 55.44 0.00 14.02
C LEU A 736 56.23 1.31 13.88
N ASN A 737 56.90 1.77 14.94
CA ASN A 737 57.78 2.94 14.87
C ASN A 737 59.03 2.68 14.01
N GLU A 738 59.67 1.52 14.17
CA GLU A 738 60.79 1.07 13.33
C GLU A 738 60.35 0.94 11.85
N PHE A 739 59.20 0.30 11.59
CA PHE A 739 58.61 0.25 10.25
C PHE A 739 58.36 1.65 9.66
N ARG A 740 57.78 2.57 10.43
CA ARG A 740 57.49 3.93 9.95
C ARG A 740 58.76 4.67 9.54
N GLN A 741 59.87 4.48 10.27
CA GLN A 741 61.15 5.15 10.05
C GLN A 741 61.98 4.53 8.90
N ASP A 742 61.94 3.21 8.72
CA ASP A 742 62.65 2.52 7.63
C ASP A 742 61.71 2.30 6.42
N ASN A 743 61.96 3.04 5.34
CA ASN A 743 61.16 2.97 4.11
C ASN A 743 61.29 1.65 3.32
N THR A 744 62.25 0.79 3.67
CA THR A 744 62.41 -0.53 3.05
C THR A 744 61.43 -1.57 3.62
N LYS A 745 60.81 -1.29 4.76
CA LYS A 745 59.85 -2.15 5.47
C LYS A 745 58.43 -2.03 4.92
N LYS A 746 57.71 -3.15 4.92
CA LYS A 746 56.29 -3.28 4.56
C LYS A 746 55.34 -3.20 5.77
N GLY A 747 55.83 -3.55 6.95
CA GLY A 747 55.04 -3.53 8.17
C GLY A 747 55.69 -4.33 9.29
N ILE A 748 54.87 -5.08 10.03
CA ILE A 748 55.29 -5.85 11.20
C ILE A 748 54.86 -7.31 11.13
N PHE A 749 55.61 -8.18 11.81
CA PHE A 749 55.23 -9.56 12.06
C PHE A 749 55.08 -9.80 13.56
N ILE A 750 53.96 -10.38 13.96
CA ILE A 750 53.62 -10.70 15.34
C ILE A 750 53.69 -12.23 15.50
N PRO A 751 54.65 -12.79 16.25
CA PRO A 751 54.81 -14.24 16.36
C PRO A 751 53.64 -14.94 17.05
N ALA A 752 53.68 -16.28 17.07
CA ALA A 752 52.86 -17.07 17.98
C ALA A 752 53.13 -16.67 19.44
N GLY A 753 52.08 -16.63 20.26
CA GLY A 753 52.13 -16.14 21.64
C GLY A 753 50.97 -15.20 21.98
N GLU A 754 50.92 -14.78 23.24
CA GLU A 754 49.93 -13.85 23.79
C GLU A 754 50.56 -12.46 23.99
N TRP A 755 50.04 -11.48 23.26
CA TRP A 755 50.60 -10.13 23.17
C TRP A 755 49.62 -9.12 23.76
N THR A 756 49.97 -8.54 24.91
CA THR A 756 49.12 -7.58 25.60
C THR A 756 48.91 -6.32 24.75
N MET A 757 47.65 -5.95 24.54
CA MET A 757 47.23 -4.62 24.09
C MET A 757 46.50 -3.94 25.25
N ASN A 758 46.91 -2.74 25.62
CA ASN A 758 46.33 -1.96 26.73
C ASN A 758 45.68 -0.64 26.27
N GLY A 759 45.57 -0.43 24.96
CA GLY A 759 44.90 0.71 24.33
C GLY A 759 44.82 0.57 22.81
N LYS A 760 44.40 1.64 22.14
CA LYS A 760 44.30 1.75 20.68
C LYS A 760 45.66 2.08 20.04
N ILE A 761 46.14 1.19 19.18
CA ILE A 761 47.37 1.37 18.40
C ILE A 761 47.04 2.08 17.08
N TYR A 762 47.64 3.25 16.87
CA TYR A 762 47.45 4.05 15.66
C TYR A 762 48.35 3.57 14.50
N VAL A 763 47.70 3.27 13.37
CA VAL A 763 48.32 2.89 12.10
C VAL A 763 48.26 4.10 11.16
N TYR A 764 49.42 4.66 10.82
CA TYR A 764 49.55 5.94 10.10
C TYR A 764 50.89 6.05 9.35
N GLY A 765 50.98 7.05 8.46
CA GLY A 765 52.18 7.43 7.74
C GLY A 765 52.27 6.84 6.33
N ARG A 766 52.00 5.54 6.18
CA ARG A 766 51.81 4.84 4.90
C ARG A 766 51.00 3.55 5.08
N ALA A 767 50.56 2.94 3.98
CA ALA A 767 50.01 1.59 3.98
C ALA A 767 50.92 0.60 4.73
N THR A 768 50.33 -0.18 5.64
CA THR A 768 51.04 -1.02 6.61
C THR A 768 50.52 -2.46 6.55
N GLU A 769 51.42 -3.44 6.51
CA GLU A 769 51.08 -4.87 6.63
C GLU A 769 51.30 -5.36 8.07
N ILE A 770 50.24 -5.77 8.76
CA ILE A 770 50.28 -6.37 10.11
C ILE A 770 49.96 -7.85 9.99
N LEU A 771 50.97 -8.71 10.15
CA LEU A 771 50.86 -10.15 9.92
C LEU A 771 51.08 -10.95 11.21
N GLY A 772 50.16 -11.86 11.54
CA GLY A 772 50.33 -12.87 12.59
C GLY A 772 50.71 -14.26 12.05
N ALA A 773 50.96 -15.18 12.98
CA ALA A 773 51.33 -16.57 12.72
C ALA A 773 50.12 -17.52 12.44
N GLY A 774 48.90 -17.00 12.45
CA GLY A 774 47.62 -17.73 12.37
C GLY A 774 46.73 -17.42 13.59
N PRO A 775 45.40 -17.40 13.46
CA PRO A 775 44.50 -16.94 14.52
C PRO A 775 44.54 -17.80 15.80
N TRP A 776 44.81 -19.10 15.69
CA TRP A 776 45.04 -19.99 16.84
C TRP A 776 46.38 -19.74 17.56
N HIS A 777 47.34 -19.09 16.89
CA HIS A 777 48.75 -19.02 17.32
C HIS A 777 49.13 -17.64 17.84
N THR A 778 48.80 -16.58 17.09
CA THR A 778 49.04 -15.19 17.49
C THR A 778 47.78 -14.63 18.11
N LYS A 779 47.81 -14.38 19.42
CA LYS A 779 46.70 -13.79 20.18
C LYS A 779 47.07 -12.38 20.63
N LEU A 780 46.28 -11.38 20.25
CA LEU A 780 46.31 -10.05 20.84
C LEU A 780 45.33 -10.04 22.03
N VAL A 781 45.75 -9.60 23.21
CA VAL A 781 44.99 -9.83 24.46
C VAL A 781 44.80 -8.55 25.25
N ALA A 782 43.55 -8.17 25.51
CA ALA A 782 43.21 -7.10 26.45
C ALA A 782 43.57 -7.50 27.89
N PRO A 783 43.86 -6.57 28.82
CA PRO A 783 44.28 -6.93 30.16
C PRO A 783 43.14 -7.65 30.90
N GLN A 784 43.26 -8.96 31.10
CA GLN A 784 42.15 -9.80 31.56
C GLN A 784 41.75 -9.60 33.03
N SER A 785 42.54 -8.84 33.79
CA SER A 785 42.22 -8.31 35.13
C SER A 785 41.46 -6.97 35.10
N GLN A 786 41.27 -6.38 33.91
CA GLN A 786 40.40 -5.23 33.65
C GLN A 786 39.14 -5.69 32.90
N THR A 787 38.17 -4.79 32.76
CA THR A 787 36.95 -4.98 31.98
C THR A 787 36.70 -3.78 31.07
N ASN A 788 36.13 -4.01 29.89
CA ASN A 788 35.71 -2.99 28.92
C ASN A 788 36.82 -2.00 28.51
N THR A 789 38.07 -2.45 28.41
CA THR A 789 39.21 -1.65 27.95
C THR A 789 39.16 -1.48 26.43
N ASP A 790 39.14 -0.24 25.94
CA ASP A 790 39.12 0.03 24.49
C ASP A 790 40.52 -0.21 23.88
N ILE A 791 40.66 -1.35 23.19
CA ILE A 791 41.93 -1.81 22.60
C ILE A 791 41.77 -2.11 21.10
N GLY A 792 42.90 -2.33 20.42
CA GLY A 792 42.93 -2.75 19.03
C GLY A 792 43.60 -1.71 18.15
N PHE A 793 43.12 -1.54 16.92
CA PHE A 793 43.74 -0.66 15.92
C PHE A 793 42.86 0.54 15.56
N ASN A 794 43.50 1.65 15.23
CA ASN A 794 42.87 2.83 14.64
C ASN A 794 43.63 3.20 13.37
N ILE A 795 42.99 3.07 12.20
CA ILE A 795 43.62 3.23 10.89
C ILE A 795 43.37 4.63 10.35
N ALA A 796 44.42 5.45 10.31
CA ALA A 796 44.37 6.80 9.74
C ALA A 796 44.34 6.76 8.20
N SER A 797 43.81 7.81 7.56
CA SER A 797 43.75 7.93 6.09
C SER A 797 45.11 7.86 5.38
N THR A 798 46.19 8.25 6.06
CA THR A 798 47.57 8.06 5.57
C THR A 798 48.01 6.59 5.48
N ALA A 799 47.25 5.68 6.09
CA ALA A 799 47.43 4.23 6.05
C ALA A 799 46.32 3.50 5.26
N ASN A 800 45.60 4.20 4.39
CA ASN A 800 44.76 3.55 3.36
C ASN A 800 45.59 2.52 2.55
N GLY A 801 44.98 1.40 2.18
CA GLY A 801 45.67 0.25 1.58
C GLY A 801 46.42 -0.66 2.56
N SER A 802 46.30 -0.45 3.88
CA SER A 802 46.87 -1.37 4.89
C SER A 802 46.19 -2.75 4.91
N SER A 803 46.84 -3.73 5.52
CA SER A 803 46.18 -5.00 5.83
C SER A 803 46.55 -5.53 7.22
N ILE A 804 45.59 -6.21 7.86
CA ILE A 804 45.76 -6.89 9.16
C ILE A 804 45.31 -8.33 8.96
N LYS A 805 46.21 -9.30 9.20
CA LYS A 805 45.98 -10.71 8.82
C LYS A 805 46.47 -11.74 9.83
N ASN A 806 45.82 -12.91 9.83
CA ASN A 806 46.29 -14.15 10.45
C ASN A 806 46.56 -14.06 11.97
N LEU A 807 45.64 -13.46 12.74
CA LEU A 807 45.77 -13.34 14.19
C LEU A 807 44.40 -13.36 14.88
N SER A 808 44.36 -13.65 16.18
CA SER A 808 43.16 -13.45 17.00
C SER A 808 43.30 -12.23 17.91
N ALA A 809 42.16 -11.70 18.34
CA ALA A 809 42.04 -10.60 19.28
C ALA A 809 41.01 -10.98 20.37
N TRP A 810 41.47 -10.98 21.61
CA TRP A 810 40.71 -11.37 22.79
C TRP A 810 40.50 -10.13 23.66
N GLY A 811 39.32 -9.53 23.53
CA GLY A 811 38.92 -8.38 24.31
C GLY A 811 38.69 -8.72 25.79
N ASN A 812 38.23 -7.73 26.54
CA ASN A 812 37.81 -7.91 27.94
C ASN A 812 36.47 -7.20 28.21
N TYR A 813 35.67 -6.92 27.18
CA TYR A 813 34.31 -6.44 27.40
C TYR A 813 33.49 -7.55 28.04
N VAL A 814 32.72 -7.19 29.06
CA VAL A 814 31.75 -8.06 29.76
C VAL A 814 30.33 -7.49 29.71
N TYR A 815 30.15 -6.32 29.10
CA TYR A 815 28.88 -5.72 28.72
C TYR A 815 29.08 -4.71 27.57
N ARG A 816 28.00 -4.36 26.88
CA ARG A 816 27.98 -3.41 25.75
C ARG A 816 28.29 -1.97 26.19
N SER A 817 29.11 -1.28 25.41
CA SER A 817 29.34 0.17 25.53
C SER A 817 29.22 0.82 24.15
N ASP A 818 28.26 1.72 23.97
CA ASP A 818 28.09 2.45 22.71
C ASP A 818 29.11 3.60 22.62
N GLY A 819 29.85 3.66 21.52
CA GLY A 819 31.03 4.50 21.35
C GLY A 819 32.30 3.66 21.15
N PRO A 820 33.05 3.34 22.21
CA PRO A 820 34.32 2.57 22.15
C PRO A 820 34.09 1.08 21.79
N GLY A 821 35.15 0.28 21.88
CA GLY A 821 35.10 -1.19 21.94
C GLY A 821 35.04 -1.91 20.59
N LYS A 822 35.32 -1.21 19.48
CA LYS A 822 35.50 -1.83 18.16
C LYS A 822 36.94 -2.34 18.10
N PHE A 823 37.21 -3.55 17.64
CA PHE A 823 38.61 -3.99 17.48
C PHE A 823 39.38 -3.11 16.48
N ILE A 824 38.72 -2.68 15.41
CA ILE A 824 39.29 -1.77 14.40
C ILE A 824 38.41 -0.53 14.26
N ASP A 825 39.03 0.66 14.33
CA ASP A 825 38.45 1.89 13.81
C ASP A 825 39.10 2.25 12.47
N GLY A 826 38.35 2.92 11.60
CA GLY A 826 38.88 3.40 10.34
C GLY A 826 37.88 4.30 9.62
N ASN A 827 37.53 5.43 10.24
CA ASN A 827 36.61 6.41 9.67
C ASN A 827 37.19 6.96 8.37
N GLY A 828 36.46 6.82 7.26
CA GLY A 828 36.91 7.18 5.93
C GLY A 828 38.00 6.27 5.35
N MET A 829 38.33 5.12 5.97
CA MET A 829 39.42 4.26 5.48
C MET A 829 39.09 3.66 4.12
N GLN A 830 40.11 3.58 3.26
CA GLN A 830 40.00 3.09 1.89
C GLN A 830 40.96 1.93 1.62
N ASN A 831 40.51 0.96 0.83
CA ASN A 831 41.31 -0.16 0.30
C ASN A 831 41.98 -1.05 1.39
N VAL A 832 41.52 -0.99 2.63
CA VAL A 832 42.06 -1.80 3.74
C VAL A 832 41.60 -3.25 3.63
N THR A 833 42.48 -4.21 3.94
CA THR A 833 42.14 -5.65 3.96
C THR A 833 42.29 -6.26 5.36
N ILE A 834 41.19 -6.70 5.95
CA ILE A 834 41.13 -7.41 7.24
C ILE A 834 40.81 -8.88 6.95
N GLN A 835 41.78 -9.79 7.14
CA GLN A 835 41.66 -11.17 6.65
C GLN A 835 42.11 -12.24 7.65
N ASN A 836 41.31 -13.31 7.80
CA ASN A 836 41.63 -14.44 8.69
C ASN A 836 41.94 -13.98 10.13
N ILE A 837 41.12 -13.04 10.60
CA ILE A 837 41.11 -12.55 11.99
C ILE A 837 40.04 -13.30 12.78
N TRP A 838 40.34 -13.63 14.04
CA TRP A 838 39.35 -14.14 15.00
C TRP A 838 39.22 -13.17 16.17
N ALA A 839 38.10 -12.46 16.27
CA ALA A 839 37.85 -11.51 17.36
C ALA A 839 36.75 -12.01 18.31
N GLU A 840 36.99 -11.91 19.62
CA GLU A 840 36.01 -12.18 20.69
C GLU A 840 36.05 -11.11 21.79
N HIS A 841 34.93 -10.96 22.51
CA HIS A 841 34.78 -10.08 23.68
C HIS A 841 35.10 -8.60 23.44
N PHE A 842 34.74 -8.14 22.24
CA PHE A 842 34.65 -6.74 21.81
C PHE A 842 33.19 -6.29 21.72
N VAL A 843 32.94 -4.98 21.61
CA VAL A 843 31.62 -4.46 21.21
C VAL A 843 31.36 -4.82 19.74
N CYS A 844 32.31 -4.60 18.83
CA CYS A 844 32.24 -5.06 17.43
C CYS A 844 33.63 -5.46 16.89
N LEU A 845 33.71 -6.17 15.75
CA LEU A 845 34.96 -6.24 14.99
C LEU A 845 35.26 -4.87 14.35
N TYR A 846 34.28 -4.31 13.65
CA TYR A 846 34.43 -3.05 12.91
C TYR A 846 33.11 -2.28 12.80
N TRP A 847 33.22 -0.95 12.86
CA TRP A 847 32.14 -0.02 12.53
C TRP A 847 32.68 1.02 11.55
N GLY A 848 32.32 0.90 10.27
CA GLY A 848 32.78 1.79 9.20
C GLY A 848 31.94 3.06 9.09
N VAL A 849 32.58 4.21 8.86
CA VAL A 849 31.91 5.51 8.68
C VAL A 849 32.51 6.16 7.44
N ASN A 850 31.74 6.22 6.34
CA ASN A 850 32.21 6.64 5.01
C ASN A 850 33.43 5.84 4.48
N SER A 851 33.54 4.57 4.88
CA SER A 851 34.68 3.71 4.59
C SER A 851 34.40 2.86 3.35
N SER A 852 35.23 2.95 2.32
CA SER A 852 34.91 2.41 0.99
C SER A 852 36.04 1.57 0.36
N TYR A 853 35.67 0.66 -0.55
CA TYR A 853 36.58 -0.27 -1.23
C TYR A 853 37.40 -1.20 -0.30
N ASN A 854 36.97 -1.40 0.94
CA ASN A 854 37.65 -2.27 1.92
C ASN A 854 37.23 -3.73 1.74
N THR A 855 38.07 -4.66 2.20
CA THR A 855 37.82 -6.11 2.16
C THR A 855 37.91 -6.71 3.56
N PHE A 856 36.83 -7.34 4.01
CA PHE A 856 36.78 -8.16 5.23
C PHE A 856 36.55 -9.61 4.80
N LYS A 857 37.56 -10.48 4.95
CA LYS A 857 37.51 -11.85 4.42
C LYS A 857 37.96 -12.93 5.40
N ASP A 858 37.33 -14.11 5.36
CA ASP A 858 37.76 -15.31 6.10
C ASP A 858 37.78 -15.15 7.63
N ASN A 859 37.09 -14.13 8.18
CA ASN A 859 37.16 -13.79 9.61
C ASN A 859 36.17 -14.59 10.47
N ARG A 860 36.48 -14.71 11.77
CA ARG A 860 35.62 -15.26 12.83
C ARG A 860 35.26 -14.13 13.79
N ILE A 861 33.97 -13.90 14.03
CA ILE A 861 33.48 -12.80 14.86
C ILE A 861 32.54 -13.38 15.91
N LYS A 862 33.08 -13.76 17.06
CA LYS A 862 32.32 -14.50 18.08
C LYS A 862 32.10 -13.68 19.34
N ASN A 863 30.97 -13.91 20.00
CA ASN A 863 30.66 -13.43 21.35
C ASN A 863 30.83 -11.90 21.56
N THR A 864 30.54 -11.10 20.53
CA THR A 864 30.58 -9.63 20.60
C THR A 864 29.37 -9.06 21.36
N PHE A 865 29.51 -7.86 21.93
CA PHE A 865 28.47 -7.23 22.76
C PHE A 865 27.52 -6.32 22.00
N ALA A 866 27.83 -6.00 20.75
CA ALA A 866 26.92 -5.45 19.75
C ALA A 866 27.21 -6.13 18.39
N ASP A 867 27.05 -5.39 17.29
CA ASP A 867 27.23 -5.79 15.90
C ASP A 867 28.53 -6.56 15.64
N GLY A 868 28.55 -7.42 14.61
CA GLY A 868 29.78 -8.03 14.13
C GLY A 868 30.59 -7.07 13.26
N ILE A 869 30.08 -6.79 12.06
CA ILE A 869 30.53 -5.70 11.17
C ILE A 869 29.33 -4.83 10.80
N ASN A 870 29.43 -3.52 11.05
CA ASN A 870 28.52 -2.52 10.51
C ASN A 870 29.27 -1.56 9.58
N MET A 871 28.64 -1.13 8.50
CA MET A 871 29.19 -0.21 7.51
C MET A 871 28.20 0.93 7.29
N THR A 872 28.60 2.17 7.55
CA THR A 872 27.67 3.31 7.64
C THR A 872 28.08 4.55 6.84
N ASN A 873 27.17 5.50 6.72
CA ASN A 873 27.44 6.90 6.38
C ASN A 873 28.17 7.12 5.03
N GLY A 874 27.70 6.47 3.97
CA GLY A 874 28.29 6.53 2.62
C GLY A 874 29.28 5.39 2.31
N SER A 875 29.52 4.47 3.25
CA SER A 875 30.39 3.30 3.06
C SER A 875 29.97 2.48 1.82
N SER A 876 30.85 2.39 0.83
CA SER A 876 30.51 1.91 -0.52
C SER A 876 31.58 1.00 -1.14
N TYR A 877 31.15 0.11 -2.04
CA TYR A 877 32.00 -0.84 -2.77
C TYR A 877 32.87 -1.76 -1.89
N ASN A 878 32.48 -1.96 -0.63
CA ASN A 878 33.19 -2.87 0.27
C ASN A 878 32.82 -4.34 -0.02
N VAL A 879 33.76 -5.23 0.27
CA VAL A 879 33.60 -6.69 0.12
C VAL A 879 33.69 -7.34 1.49
N ILE A 880 32.54 -7.79 2.00
CA ILE A 880 32.39 -8.54 3.24
C ILE A 880 32.15 -9.99 2.83
N ASP A 881 33.20 -10.80 2.73
CA ASP A 881 33.17 -12.11 2.05
C ASP A 881 33.67 -13.27 2.93
N ASN A 882 32.98 -14.41 2.94
CA ASN A 882 33.45 -15.63 3.61
C ASN A 882 33.71 -15.47 5.13
N ASN A 883 32.91 -14.66 5.84
CA ASN A 883 33.06 -14.43 7.29
C ASN A 883 32.01 -15.21 8.10
N TYR A 884 32.44 -15.80 9.21
CA TYR A 884 31.60 -16.51 10.17
C TYR A 884 31.41 -15.66 11.44
N ALA A 885 30.16 -15.55 11.89
CA ALA A 885 29.79 -14.87 13.13
C ALA A 885 28.90 -15.77 14.01
N ARG A 886 29.13 -15.73 15.33
CA ARG A 886 28.29 -16.42 16.32
C ARG A 886 28.18 -15.60 17.59
N GLY A 887 26.99 -15.51 18.19
CA GLY A 887 26.87 -14.89 19.51
C GLY A 887 27.07 -13.38 19.51
N ASN A 888 26.78 -12.68 18.41
CA ASN A 888 26.84 -11.21 18.36
C ASN A 888 25.70 -10.60 19.19
N GLY A 889 25.95 -9.43 19.78
CA GLY A 889 25.06 -8.77 20.74
C GLY A 889 24.15 -7.70 20.13
N ASP A 890 24.22 -7.53 18.82
CA ASP A 890 23.29 -6.81 17.94
C ASP A 890 23.52 -7.35 16.51
N ASP A 891 23.06 -6.67 15.47
CA ASP A 891 23.11 -7.16 14.07
C ASP A 891 24.48 -7.71 13.64
N ALA A 892 24.57 -9.01 13.34
CA ALA A 892 25.86 -9.67 13.11
C ALA A 892 26.59 -9.13 11.86
N PHE A 893 25.85 -8.85 10.78
CA PHE A 893 26.35 -8.11 9.62
C PHE A 893 25.33 -7.06 9.17
N ALA A 894 25.70 -5.78 9.28
CA ALA A 894 24.81 -4.64 9.03
C ALA A 894 25.34 -3.67 7.96
N LEU A 895 24.41 -3.02 7.26
CA LEU A 895 24.67 -1.89 6.36
C LEU A 895 23.69 -0.74 6.68
N PHE A 896 24.18 0.30 7.36
CA PHE A 896 23.35 1.45 7.78
C PHE A 896 23.57 2.68 6.86
N SER A 897 22.67 2.91 5.92
CA SER A 897 22.80 4.00 4.94
C SER A 897 22.33 5.32 5.53
N ALA A 898 23.26 6.25 5.77
CA ALA A 898 22.99 7.57 6.36
C ALA A 898 23.89 8.68 5.75
N VAL A 899 23.56 9.94 6.04
CA VAL A 899 24.23 11.14 5.47
C VAL A 899 24.64 12.16 6.54
N ASP A 900 24.42 11.87 7.82
CA ASP A 900 24.73 12.72 8.98
C ASP A 900 26.23 12.96 9.18
N ALA A 901 27.10 12.07 8.70
CA ALA A 901 28.55 12.32 8.60
C ALA A 901 29.03 12.72 7.19
N GLY A 902 28.16 13.35 6.38
CA GLY A 902 28.51 13.86 5.04
C GLY A 902 28.56 12.79 3.93
N GLY A 903 27.99 11.62 4.18
CA GLY A 903 27.85 10.55 3.20
C GLY A 903 26.69 10.76 2.22
N SER A 904 26.47 9.76 1.37
CA SER A 904 25.27 9.60 0.54
C SER A 904 24.65 8.22 0.85
N TYR A 905 23.88 7.64 -0.07
CA TYR A 905 23.55 6.21 0.03
C TYR A 905 24.82 5.36 0.18
N ASN A 906 24.78 4.32 1.01
CA ASN A 906 25.75 3.22 0.93
C ASN A 906 25.47 2.45 -0.37
N VAL A 907 26.46 2.30 -1.26
CA VAL A 907 26.24 1.69 -2.59
C VAL A 907 27.32 0.67 -3.00
N GLY A 908 26.94 -0.30 -3.83
CA GLY A 908 27.87 -1.25 -4.46
C GLY A 908 28.52 -2.27 -3.52
N ASN A 909 28.09 -2.32 -2.24
CA ASN A 909 28.67 -3.24 -1.26
C ASN A 909 28.22 -4.68 -1.52
N LYS A 910 29.09 -5.63 -1.19
CA LYS A 910 28.87 -7.08 -1.38
C LYS A 910 29.07 -7.81 -0.06
N TYR A 911 28.00 -8.38 0.46
CA TYR A 911 27.96 -9.24 1.63
C TYR A 911 27.76 -10.67 1.12
N THR A 912 28.85 -11.44 1.00
CA THR A 912 28.88 -12.71 0.27
C THR A 912 29.39 -13.86 1.14
N ASN A 913 28.80 -15.04 1.00
CA ASN A 913 29.27 -16.25 1.70
C ASN A 913 29.35 -16.04 3.23
N LEU A 914 28.28 -15.54 3.86
CA LEU A 914 28.30 -15.17 5.29
C LEU A 914 27.45 -16.11 6.14
N THR A 915 27.99 -16.52 7.28
CA THR A 915 27.28 -17.29 8.30
C THR A 915 27.10 -16.44 9.55
N ALA A 916 25.88 -16.33 10.07
CA ALA A 916 25.59 -15.64 11.33
C ALA A 916 24.63 -16.48 12.20
N THR A 917 25.08 -16.88 13.38
CA THR A 917 24.39 -17.90 14.22
C THR A 917 24.28 -17.48 15.69
N ASN A 918 23.30 -18.02 16.42
CA ASN A 918 23.06 -17.74 17.85
C ASN A 918 23.05 -16.23 18.18
N VAL A 919 22.43 -15.43 17.31
CA VAL A 919 22.46 -13.96 17.41
C VAL A 919 21.71 -13.54 18.68
N ARG A 920 22.44 -12.98 19.64
CA ARG A 920 21.98 -12.83 21.03
C ARG A 920 20.97 -11.67 21.19
N ARG A 921 20.87 -10.81 20.19
CA ARG A 921 19.94 -9.67 20.05
C ARG A 921 19.99 -9.18 18.59
N ALA A 922 18.88 -8.65 18.09
CA ALA A 922 18.73 -8.19 16.71
C ALA A 922 18.97 -9.31 15.66
N ALA A 923 19.35 -8.99 14.43
CA ALA A 923 19.27 -9.89 13.28
C ALA A 923 20.60 -10.51 12.83
N ALA A 924 20.51 -11.62 12.08
CA ALA A 924 21.69 -12.24 11.48
C ALA A 924 22.27 -11.40 10.33
N PHE A 925 21.41 -10.74 9.56
CA PHE A 925 21.80 -9.76 8.54
C PHE A 925 20.82 -8.58 8.55
N ALA A 926 21.32 -7.35 8.42
CA ALA A 926 20.47 -6.16 8.43
C ALA A 926 20.87 -5.13 7.38
N ILE A 927 19.85 -4.52 6.76
CA ILE A 927 20.03 -3.36 5.90
C ILE A 927 19.03 -2.26 6.23
N TYR A 928 19.57 -1.04 6.33
CA TYR A 928 18.84 0.17 6.66
C TYR A 928 19.04 1.18 5.53
N GLY A 929 18.21 1.08 4.50
CA GLY A 929 18.35 1.86 3.26
C GLY A 929 19.57 1.50 2.39
N GLY A 930 19.93 2.39 1.47
CA GLY A 930 21.02 2.19 0.50
C GLY A 930 20.52 1.88 -0.91
N SER A 931 21.44 1.64 -1.85
CA SER A 931 21.11 1.41 -3.27
C SER A 931 22.15 0.52 -3.94
N ASN A 932 21.77 -0.42 -4.82
CA ASN A 932 22.72 -1.33 -5.49
C ASN A 932 23.65 -2.09 -4.51
N ASN A 933 23.09 -2.76 -3.50
CA ASN A 933 23.85 -3.60 -2.56
C ASN A 933 23.44 -5.07 -2.70
N LEU A 934 24.41 -5.99 -2.58
CA LEU A 934 24.22 -7.42 -2.78
C LEU A 934 24.47 -8.20 -1.48
N PHE A 935 23.52 -9.06 -1.14
CA PHE A 935 23.54 -9.98 0.00
C PHE A 935 23.34 -11.40 -0.56
N GLN A 936 24.41 -12.21 -0.63
CA GLN A 936 24.40 -13.45 -1.43
C GLN A 936 25.09 -14.63 -0.74
N ASN A 937 24.53 -15.84 -0.92
CA ASN A 937 25.03 -17.09 -0.35
C ASN A 937 25.12 -17.05 1.19
N LEU A 938 24.01 -16.76 1.87
CA LEU A 938 23.97 -16.54 3.33
C LEU A 938 23.40 -17.75 4.09
N TYR A 939 23.87 -17.93 5.32
CA TYR A 939 23.25 -18.82 6.31
C TYR A 939 23.01 -18.05 7.63
N GLY A 940 21.75 -17.92 8.03
CA GLY A 940 21.35 -17.33 9.31
C GLY A 940 20.64 -18.35 10.18
N ALA A 941 21.02 -18.49 11.46
CA ALA A 941 20.32 -19.41 12.37
C ALA A 941 20.23 -18.92 13.82
N ASP A 942 19.19 -19.40 14.50
CA ASP A 942 19.04 -19.32 15.96
C ASP A 942 19.14 -17.89 16.57
N THR A 943 18.42 -16.94 15.97
CA THR A 943 18.26 -15.56 16.50
C THR A 943 17.41 -15.57 17.78
N LEU A 944 17.79 -14.82 18.82
CA LEU A 944 17.02 -14.80 20.08
C LEU A 944 15.76 -13.92 20.00
N THR A 945 15.86 -12.71 19.44
CA THR A 945 14.80 -11.68 19.59
C THR A 945 14.17 -11.21 18.29
N TYR A 946 14.82 -11.42 17.14
CA TYR A 946 14.58 -10.64 15.91
C TYR A 946 14.70 -11.51 14.65
N PRO A 947 14.47 -10.96 13.43
CA PRO A 947 14.55 -11.69 12.17
C PRO A 947 15.91 -12.31 11.88
N GLY A 948 15.93 -13.29 10.97
CA GLY A 948 17.16 -13.66 10.27
C GLY A 948 17.65 -12.53 9.35
N ILE A 949 16.73 -11.84 8.67
CA ILE A 949 17.03 -10.66 7.84
C ILE A 949 16.09 -9.49 8.13
N THR A 950 16.67 -8.35 8.48
CA THR A 950 15.96 -7.06 8.60
C THR A 950 16.16 -6.23 7.32
N ILE A 951 15.07 -5.85 6.65
CA ILE A 951 15.06 -4.93 5.50
C ILE A 951 14.20 -3.72 5.88
N SER A 952 14.84 -2.67 6.37
CA SER A 952 14.16 -1.54 7.02
C SER A 952 14.49 -0.20 6.36
N SER A 953 13.49 0.68 6.27
CA SER A 953 13.67 2.08 5.89
C SER A 953 13.45 3.06 7.05
N TYR A 954 13.54 2.56 8.29
CA TYR A 954 13.49 3.38 9.49
C TYR A 954 14.81 4.12 9.74
N SER A 955 14.72 5.38 10.16
CA SER A 955 15.87 6.27 10.33
C SER A 955 16.56 6.17 11.68
N PHE A 956 15.88 5.62 12.70
CA PHE A 956 16.32 5.65 14.11
C PHE A 956 16.64 7.07 14.62
N GLY A 957 16.09 8.11 13.97
CA GLY A 957 16.37 9.52 14.27
C GLY A 957 17.55 10.14 13.51
N TYR A 958 18.33 9.34 12.77
CA TYR A 958 19.47 9.82 11.99
C TYR A 958 19.04 10.45 10.65
N ASN A 959 19.94 11.25 10.05
CA ASN A 959 19.73 11.76 8.71
C ASN A 959 20.04 10.66 7.68
N THR A 960 19.00 10.16 7.01
CA THR A 960 19.07 9.09 6.00
C THR A 960 18.00 9.31 4.93
N LEU A 961 18.21 8.70 3.76
CA LEU A 961 17.35 8.78 2.58
C LEU A 961 16.45 7.54 2.39
N GLY A 962 16.67 6.46 3.16
CA GLY A 962 16.03 5.16 2.91
C GLY A 962 16.66 4.41 1.74
N PHE A 963 15.85 3.67 0.98
CA PHE A 963 16.33 2.92 -0.20
C PHE A 963 16.32 3.76 -1.48
N GLY A 964 17.32 3.58 -2.33
CA GLY A 964 17.53 4.33 -3.58
C GLY A 964 16.92 3.69 -4.82
N ASP A 965 17.40 4.11 -6.00
CA ASP A 965 16.79 3.79 -7.30
C ASP A 965 17.34 2.54 -8.00
N GLN A 966 18.29 1.84 -7.38
CA GLN A 966 18.81 0.55 -7.87
C GLN A 966 18.62 -0.54 -6.81
N ASP A 967 18.32 -1.76 -7.27
CA ASP A 967 17.92 -2.87 -6.42
C ASP A 967 18.90 -3.16 -5.28
N THR A 968 18.34 -3.39 -4.09
CA THR A 968 19.00 -4.19 -3.05
C THR A 968 18.61 -5.64 -3.27
N VAL A 969 19.62 -6.50 -3.48
CA VAL A 969 19.42 -7.89 -3.92
C VAL A 969 19.86 -8.87 -2.83
N PHE A 970 18.93 -9.74 -2.44
CA PHE A 970 19.12 -10.87 -1.56
C PHE A 970 19.01 -12.17 -2.37
N GLU A 971 20.05 -13.01 -2.40
CA GLU A 971 20.07 -14.21 -3.24
C GLU A 971 20.76 -15.42 -2.58
N GLY A 972 20.08 -16.57 -2.55
CA GLY A 972 20.68 -17.82 -2.10
C GLY A 972 20.89 -17.82 -0.60
N ILE A 973 19.80 -17.95 0.17
CA ILE A 973 19.81 -17.77 1.63
C ILE A 973 19.13 -18.95 2.33
N THR A 974 19.77 -19.55 3.34
CA THR A 974 19.09 -20.44 4.30
C THR A 974 18.86 -19.67 5.61
N LEU A 975 17.63 -19.67 6.12
CA LEU A 975 17.27 -19.13 7.44
C LEU A 975 16.62 -20.23 8.31
N ASP A 976 17.35 -20.72 9.31
CA ASP A 976 16.90 -21.81 10.17
C ASP A 976 16.54 -21.30 11.57
N ARG A 977 15.31 -21.56 12.04
CA ARG A 977 14.85 -21.23 13.41
C ARG A 977 15.03 -19.75 13.78
N THR A 978 14.87 -18.85 12.80
CA THR A 978 14.99 -17.39 12.99
C THR A 978 13.65 -16.68 13.15
N GLY A 979 13.69 -15.41 13.55
CA GLY A 979 12.58 -14.72 14.19
C GLY A 979 12.76 -14.70 15.72
N GLY A 980 11.81 -14.12 16.44
CA GLY A 980 11.87 -13.99 17.90
C GLY A 980 10.88 -12.97 18.47
N ASP A 981 11.05 -12.63 19.74
CA ASP A 981 10.23 -11.66 20.48
C ASP A 981 11.02 -10.41 20.89
N PHE A 982 10.46 -9.22 20.64
CA PHE A 982 11.03 -7.94 21.08
C PHE A 982 9.98 -6.82 21.13
N TRP A 983 10.34 -5.66 21.70
CA TRP A 983 9.41 -4.52 21.93
C TRP A 983 8.13 -4.92 22.68
N THR A 984 7.03 -4.17 22.53
CA THR A 984 5.76 -4.43 23.21
C THR A 984 4.58 -4.42 22.23
N SER A 985 3.59 -5.28 22.45
CA SER A 985 2.36 -5.36 21.65
C SER A 985 1.13 -4.84 22.38
N VAL A 986 1.25 -3.72 23.13
CA VAL A 986 0.09 -3.09 23.78
C VAL A 986 -0.89 -2.63 22.71
N GLY A 987 -2.14 -3.12 22.74
CA GLY A 987 -3.17 -2.78 21.75
C GLY A 987 -3.00 -3.40 20.35
N ALA A 988 -2.10 -4.38 20.17
CA ALA A 988 -1.82 -4.99 18.87
C ALA A 988 -2.91 -5.94 18.33
N ASP A 989 -2.94 -6.11 17.01
CA ASP A 989 -3.64 -7.19 16.31
C ASP A 989 -2.80 -8.49 16.28
N ASP A 990 -3.43 -9.66 16.16
CA ASP A 990 -2.75 -10.98 16.14
C ASP A 990 -1.88 -11.25 17.40
N LYS A 991 -2.21 -10.61 18.53
CA LYS A 991 -1.44 -10.72 19.78
C LYS A 991 -1.42 -12.14 20.36
N ILE A 992 -0.22 -12.64 20.67
CA ILE A 992 0.01 -13.98 21.25
C ILE A 992 0.73 -13.97 22.60
N ASN A 993 1.53 -12.95 22.88
CA ASN A 993 2.31 -12.74 24.10
C ASN A 993 2.44 -11.21 24.34
N GLU A 994 3.30 -10.75 25.24
CA GLU A 994 3.51 -9.33 25.56
C GLU A 994 4.32 -8.53 24.52
N TYR A 995 5.00 -9.21 23.58
CA TYR A 995 5.95 -8.64 22.63
C TYR A 995 5.35 -8.39 21.24
N GLN A 996 6.08 -7.62 20.41
CA GLN A 996 5.95 -7.75 18.96
C GLN A 996 6.74 -8.99 18.51
N ASN A 997 6.13 -9.79 17.63
CA ASN A 997 6.68 -11.07 17.20
C ASN A 997 7.29 -10.92 15.80
N PHE A 998 8.51 -11.42 15.62
CA PHE A 998 9.28 -11.23 14.39
C PHE A 998 9.34 -12.50 13.53
N GLY A 999 9.15 -12.32 12.22
CA GLY A 999 9.36 -13.37 11.21
C GLY A 999 10.83 -13.50 10.81
N ALA A 1000 11.17 -14.55 10.04
CA ALA A 1000 12.53 -14.78 9.58
C ALA A 1000 13.06 -13.69 8.64
N ILE A 1001 12.20 -13.08 7.80
CA ILE A 1001 12.51 -11.86 7.05
C ILE A 1001 11.46 -10.79 7.37
N TRP A 1002 11.91 -9.60 7.77
CA TRP A 1002 11.07 -8.46 8.08
C TRP A 1002 11.31 -7.31 7.10
N PHE A 1003 10.25 -6.93 6.39
CA PHE A 1003 10.19 -5.76 5.52
C PHE A 1003 9.49 -4.64 6.30
N TYR A 1004 10.25 -3.64 6.74
CA TYR A 1004 9.74 -2.53 7.55
C TYR A 1004 9.83 -1.20 6.81
N SER A 1005 8.70 -0.72 6.30
CA SER A 1005 8.61 0.62 5.74
C SER A 1005 8.47 1.63 6.88
N GLY A 1006 9.60 2.22 7.26
CA GLY A 1006 9.70 3.18 8.36
C GLY A 1006 9.31 4.60 7.95
N ASP A 1007 10.13 5.57 8.34
CA ASP A 1007 9.96 6.99 8.06
C ASP A 1007 10.76 7.48 6.82
N ARG A 1008 11.38 6.58 6.05
CA ARG A 1008 11.93 6.81 4.71
C ARG A 1008 11.40 5.78 3.69
N ALA A 1009 11.68 5.98 2.41
CA ALA A 1009 11.20 5.11 1.34
C ALA A 1009 11.74 3.68 1.45
N LEU A 1010 10.87 2.68 1.34
CA LEU A 1010 11.21 1.27 1.10
C LEU A 1010 10.87 0.93 -0.35
N LYS A 1011 11.89 0.81 -1.19
CA LYS A 1011 11.74 0.54 -2.62
C LYS A 1011 12.87 -0.32 -3.18
N ASN A 1012 12.62 -0.96 -4.32
CA ASN A 1012 13.61 -1.68 -5.13
C ASN A 1012 14.33 -2.78 -4.33
N ILE A 1013 13.55 -3.77 -3.88
CA ILE A 1013 14.04 -4.91 -3.09
C ILE A 1013 13.78 -6.20 -3.88
N VAL A 1014 14.80 -7.03 -4.05
CA VAL A 1014 14.68 -8.39 -4.61
C VAL A 1014 15.11 -9.39 -3.55
N VAL A 1015 14.24 -10.34 -3.20
CA VAL A 1015 14.56 -11.47 -2.34
C VAL A 1015 14.29 -12.75 -3.10
N LYS A 1016 15.36 -13.49 -3.45
CA LYS A 1016 15.25 -14.67 -4.30
C LYS A 1016 16.06 -15.88 -3.84
N ASN A 1017 15.59 -17.07 -4.20
CA ASN A 1017 16.28 -18.33 -3.95
C ASN A 1017 16.55 -18.55 -2.44
N VAL A 1018 15.49 -18.53 -1.63
CA VAL A 1018 15.56 -18.53 -0.16
C VAL A 1018 14.82 -19.75 0.43
N ASP A 1019 15.42 -20.40 1.42
CA ASP A 1019 14.78 -21.48 2.18
C ASP A 1019 14.72 -21.08 3.66
N ILE A 1020 13.50 -21.02 4.20
CA ILE A 1020 13.22 -20.63 5.59
C ILE A 1020 12.66 -21.85 6.31
N ASN A 1021 13.42 -22.41 7.27
CA ASN A 1021 13.07 -23.66 7.93
C ASN A 1021 12.76 -23.45 9.41
N ASN A 1022 11.57 -23.90 9.82
CA ASN A 1022 11.07 -23.86 11.19
C ASN A 1022 11.22 -22.48 11.86
N PRO A 1023 10.86 -21.36 11.20
CA PRO A 1023 11.01 -20.03 11.78
C PRO A 1023 10.10 -19.86 13.00
N VAL A 1024 10.55 -19.08 13.98
CA VAL A 1024 9.95 -18.98 15.32
C VAL A 1024 8.45 -18.66 15.26
N TYR A 1025 8.06 -17.77 14.32
CA TYR A 1025 6.66 -17.38 14.10
C TYR A 1025 6.23 -17.40 12.63
N PHE A 1026 6.92 -16.61 11.79
CA PHE A 1026 6.53 -16.39 10.39
C PHE A 1026 7.74 -16.51 9.45
N GLY A 1027 7.51 -16.85 8.18
CA GLY A 1027 8.56 -16.77 7.17
C GLY A 1027 8.84 -15.32 6.76
N LEU A 1028 7.81 -14.66 6.23
CA LEU A 1028 7.89 -13.28 5.72
C LEU A 1028 6.94 -12.37 6.50
N MET A 1029 7.42 -11.20 6.91
CA MET A 1029 6.66 -10.24 7.71
C MET A 1029 6.75 -8.85 7.08
N PHE A 1030 5.61 -8.26 6.74
CA PHE A 1030 5.51 -6.95 6.10
C PHE A 1030 4.80 -5.96 7.03
N GLN A 1031 5.41 -4.80 7.28
CA GLN A 1031 4.93 -3.81 8.23
C GLN A 1031 5.25 -2.38 7.73
N THR A 1032 4.32 -1.45 7.96
CA THR A 1032 4.52 -0.03 7.69
C THR A 1032 4.34 0.77 8.98
N MET A 1033 5.23 1.73 9.22
CA MET A 1033 5.20 2.63 10.37
C MET A 1033 4.13 3.71 10.19
N TYR A 1034 3.32 3.93 11.22
CA TYR A 1034 2.36 5.03 11.32
C TYR A 1034 2.87 6.12 12.28
N PRO A 1035 2.56 7.40 12.01
CA PRO A 1035 1.65 7.90 10.98
C PRO A 1035 2.26 8.05 9.58
N ASN A 1036 3.55 7.70 9.38
CA ASN A 1036 4.27 7.90 8.12
C ASN A 1036 3.63 7.20 6.90
N ALA A 1037 3.06 6.00 7.10
CA ALA A 1037 2.26 5.26 6.12
C ALA A 1037 2.91 5.09 4.73
N LEU A 1038 4.25 5.04 4.67
CA LEU A 1038 4.98 5.04 3.39
C LEU A 1038 4.75 3.74 2.62
N PRO A 1039 4.46 3.81 1.30
CA PRO A 1039 4.20 2.63 0.48
C PRO A 1039 5.49 1.88 0.15
N MET A 1040 5.50 0.57 0.36
CA MET A 1040 6.47 -0.33 -0.23
C MET A 1040 6.31 -0.37 -1.77
N GLN A 1041 7.40 -0.16 -2.51
CA GLN A 1041 7.40 -0.15 -3.97
C GLN A 1041 8.42 -1.14 -4.53
N ASN A 1042 8.14 -1.77 -5.67
CA ASN A 1042 9.11 -2.64 -6.36
C ASN A 1042 9.76 -3.70 -5.44
N VAL A 1043 8.97 -4.34 -4.57
CA VAL A 1043 9.42 -5.47 -3.73
C VAL A 1043 9.07 -6.79 -4.43
N ARG A 1044 10.09 -7.58 -4.79
CA ARG A 1044 9.97 -8.84 -5.55
C ARG A 1044 10.48 -10.02 -4.74
N LEU A 1045 9.71 -11.10 -4.69
CA LEU A 1045 10.00 -12.32 -3.94
C LEU A 1045 9.89 -13.54 -4.85
N GLU A 1046 10.99 -14.27 -5.03
CA GLU A 1046 11.14 -15.28 -6.10
C GLU A 1046 11.77 -16.59 -5.58
N ASN A 1047 11.16 -17.75 -5.84
CA ASN A 1047 11.69 -19.06 -5.40
C ASN A 1047 12.00 -19.10 -3.89
N ILE A 1048 10.97 -18.92 -3.06
CA ILE A 1048 11.10 -18.94 -1.60
C ILE A 1048 10.33 -20.12 -1.02
N ASN A 1049 10.99 -21.00 -0.27
CA ASN A 1049 10.35 -22.08 0.48
C ASN A 1049 10.23 -21.69 1.96
N ILE A 1050 9.04 -21.81 2.54
CA ILE A 1050 8.76 -21.48 3.95
C ILE A 1050 8.19 -22.71 4.63
N ASN A 1051 9.04 -23.40 5.40
CA ASN A 1051 8.78 -24.73 5.92
C ASN A 1051 8.49 -24.69 7.42
N ASN A 1052 7.35 -25.24 7.84
CA ASN A 1052 6.94 -25.37 9.25
C ASN A 1052 6.93 -24.06 10.10
N PRO A 1053 6.43 -22.90 9.60
CA PRO A 1053 6.28 -21.72 10.44
C PRO A 1053 5.19 -21.94 11.51
N THR A 1054 5.46 -21.62 12.78
CA THR A 1054 4.56 -21.93 13.89
C THR A 1054 3.21 -21.21 13.82
N ARG A 1055 3.14 -20.06 13.12
CA ARG A 1055 1.92 -19.30 12.86
C ARG A 1055 1.54 -19.31 11.38
N TYR A 1056 2.30 -18.56 10.57
CA TYR A 1056 1.94 -18.24 9.18
C TYR A 1056 3.16 -18.28 8.25
N GLY A 1057 2.97 -18.58 6.97
CA GLY A 1057 4.02 -18.34 5.98
C GLY A 1057 4.33 -16.86 5.82
N ILE A 1058 3.27 -16.06 5.67
CA ILE A 1058 3.34 -14.62 5.44
C ILE A 1058 2.45 -13.89 6.45
N LYS A 1059 2.96 -12.85 7.11
CA LYS A 1059 2.18 -11.92 7.95
C LYS A 1059 2.25 -10.51 7.38
N LEU A 1060 1.14 -10.00 6.88
CA LEU A 1060 0.94 -8.55 6.78
C LEU A 1060 0.50 -8.08 8.17
N VAL A 1061 1.28 -7.19 8.79
CA VAL A 1061 0.98 -6.65 10.11
C VAL A 1061 -0.16 -5.63 9.97
N ALA A 1062 -1.30 -5.89 10.62
CA ALA A 1062 -2.48 -5.02 10.56
C ALA A 1062 -2.47 -3.92 11.64
N SER A 1063 -1.86 -4.20 12.80
CA SER A 1063 -1.52 -3.23 13.85
C SER A 1063 -0.50 -3.88 14.78
N ALA A 1064 0.72 -3.33 14.85
CA ALA A 1064 1.81 -3.89 15.66
C ALA A 1064 1.68 -3.59 17.16
N GLU A 1065 1.08 -2.43 17.46
CA GLU A 1065 0.82 -1.86 18.79
C GLU A 1065 -0.13 -0.66 18.63
N GLN A 1066 -0.59 -0.09 19.75
CA GLN A 1066 -1.57 0.98 19.78
C GLN A 1066 -1.11 2.21 18.96
N GLY A 1067 -1.90 2.56 17.94
CA GLY A 1067 -1.60 3.66 17.02
C GLY A 1067 -0.89 3.23 15.73
N GLN A 1068 -0.42 1.98 15.62
CA GLN A 1068 0.09 1.42 14.37
C GLN A 1068 -1.05 0.85 13.51
N GLY A 1069 -0.91 0.96 12.18
CA GLY A 1069 -1.89 0.51 11.20
C GLY A 1069 -1.34 -0.60 10.28
N PRO A 1070 -2.09 -0.93 9.20
CA PRO A 1070 -1.74 -2.03 8.30
C PRO A 1070 -0.59 -1.70 7.34
N ALA A 1071 0.02 -2.72 6.74
CA ALA A 1071 1.00 -2.55 5.68
C ALA A 1071 0.44 -1.69 4.51
N VAL A 1072 1.34 -0.96 3.83
CA VAL A 1072 1.02 -0.05 2.71
C VAL A 1072 1.98 -0.30 1.54
N GLY A 1073 1.47 -0.29 0.30
CA GLY A 1073 2.26 -0.43 -0.93
C GLY A 1073 1.94 -1.73 -1.69
N SER A 1074 2.97 -2.44 -2.15
CA SER A 1074 2.80 -3.75 -2.80
C SER A 1074 4.05 -4.61 -2.77
N ALA A 1075 3.86 -5.92 -2.89
CA ALA A 1075 4.93 -6.88 -3.15
C ALA A 1075 4.45 -7.95 -4.16
N SER A 1076 5.37 -8.48 -4.98
CA SER A 1076 5.08 -9.53 -5.95
C SER A 1076 5.77 -10.84 -5.60
N PHE A 1077 5.02 -11.94 -5.71
CA PHE A 1077 5.43 -13.28 -5.28
C PHE A 1077 5.40 -14.25 -6.45
N THR A 1078 6.55 -14.86 -6.74
CA THR A 1078 6.76 -15.82 -7.83
C THR A 1078 7.36 -17.10 -7.25
N ASN A 1079 6.67 -18.24 -7.38
CA ASN A 1079 7.12 -19.52 -6.86
C ASN A 1079 7.46 -19.47 -5.34
N VAL A 1080 6.63 -18.80 -4.55
CA VAL A 1080 6.74 -18.74 -3.09
C VAL A 1080 5.85 -19.83 -2.48
N LYS A 1081 6.48 -20.81 -1.82
CA LYS A 1081 5.82 -21.97 -1.22
C LYS A 1081 5.70 -21.80 0.29
N VAL A 1082 4.49 -21.96 0.83
CA VAL A 1082 4.24 -22.09 2.26
C VAL A 1082 3.87 -23.55 2.56
N ASN A 1083 4.69 -24.21 3.36
CA ASN A 1083 4.60 -25.64 3.63
C ASN A 1083 4.35 -25.87 5.13
N ASN A 1084 3.25 -26.54 5.45
CA ASN A 1084 2.86 -26.89 6.82
C ASN A 1084 2.85 -25.71 7.84
N PRO A 1085 2.15 -24.59 7.56
CA PRO A 1085 2.00 -23.51 8.53
C PRO A 1085 1.09 -23.94 9.70
N GLY A 1086 1.42 -23.53 10.92
CA GLY A 1086 0.70 -23.93 12.13
C GLY A 1086 -0.76 -23.42 12.21
N ILE A 1087 -1.11 -22.37 11.45
CA ILE A 1087 -2.49 -21.84 11.38
C ILE A 1087 -2.97 -21.73 9.92
N GLN A 1088 -2.33 -20.87 9.11
CA GLN A 1088 -2.71 -20.63 7.71
C GLN A 1088 -1.55 -20.04 6.90
N ALA A 1089 -1.63 -20.05 5.57
CA ALA A 1089 -0.49 -19.67 4.74
C ALA A 1089 -0.15 -18.16 4.79
N ILE A 1090 -1.16 -17.29 4.71
CA ILE A 1090 -1.01 -15.83 4.82
C ILE A 1090 -1.99 -15.25 5.86
N TYR A 1091 -1.56 -14.22 6.59
CA TYR A 1091 -2.37 -13.43 7.51
C TYR A 1091 -2.36 -11.95 7.12
N GLY A 1092 -3.47 -11.25 7.38
CA GLY A 1092 -3.56 -9.78 7.31
C GLY A 1092 -3.93 -9.20 5.94
N GLU A 1093 -4.02 -10.00 4.88
CA GLU A 1093 -4.40 -9.56 3.53
C GLU A 1093 -5.76 -8.83 3.51
N ASN A 1094 -6.80 -9.42 4.09
CA ASN A 1094 -8.12 -8.79 4.23
C ASN A 1094 -8.18 -7.61 5.22
N LYS A 1095 -7.10 -7.37 6.00
CA LYS A 1095 -6.96 -6.23 6.92
C LYS A 1095 -6.07 -5.11 6.35
N SER A 1096 -5.46 -5.32 5.18
CA SER A 1096 -4.48 -4.41 4.59
C SER A 1096 -4.95 -3.86 3.23
N PRO A 1097 -6.04 -3.06 3.19
CA PRO A 1097 -6.64 -2.58 1.92
C PRO A 1097 -5.70 -1.68 1.11
N ASN A 1098 -4.62 -1.18 1.72
CA ASN A 1098 -3.61 -0.35 1.09
C ASN A 1098 -2.35 -1.14 0.68
N PHE A 1099 -2.35 -2.49 0.76
CA PHE A 1099 -1.23 -3.35 0.38
C PHE A 1099 -1.64 -4.39 -0.67
N THR A 1100 -1.10 -4.29 -1.88
CA THR A 1100 -1.41 -5.24 -2.96
C THR A 1100 -0.47 -6.46 -2.95
N VAL A 1101 -1.04 -7.64 -2.76
CA VAL A 1101 -0.34 -8.94 -2.80
C VAL A 1101 -0.38 -9.52 -4.22
N ASN A 1102 0.65 -9.21 -5.02
CA ASN A 1102 0.71 -9.64 -6.42
C ASN A 1102 1.21 -11.09 -6.56
N ARG A 1103 0.31 -12.07 -6.48
CA ARG A 1103 0.61 -13.48 -6.76
C ARG A 1103 0.85 -13.68 -8.26
N VAL A 1104 2.11 -13.70 -8.70
CA VAL A 1104 2.48 -13.75 -10.13
C VAL A 1104 2.26 -15.12 -10.73
N SER A 1105 2.90 -16.15 -10.18
CA SER A 1105 2.76 -17.55 -10.59
C SER A 1105 3.38 -18.49 -9.55
N GLY A 1106 3.01 -19.78 -9.58
CA GLY A 1106 3.69 -20.84 -8.82
C GLY A 1106 3.51 -20.80 -7.29
N ASN A 1107 2.75 -19.86 -6.72
CA ASN A 1107 2.44 -19.82 -5.29
C ASN A 1107 1.40 -20.90 -4.93
N ASN A 1108 1.37 -21.35 -3.67
CA ASN A 1108 0.41 -22.35 -3.16
C ASN A 1108 -0.53 -21.77 -2.06
N TRP A 1109 -0.80 -20.46 -2.12
CA TRP A 1109 -1.51 -19.66 -1.13
C TRP A 1109 -2.04 -18.36 -1.76
#